data_AF-A0A939ALH3-F1
#
_entry.id   AF-A0A939ALH3-F1
#
_cell.length_a   1.000
_cell.length_b   1.000
_cell.length_c   1.000
_cell.angle_alpha   90.00
_cell.angle_beta   90.00
_cell.angle_gamma   90.00
#
_symmetry.space_group_name_H-M   'P 1'
#
loop_
_entity.id
_entity.type
_entity.pdbx_description
1 polymer ?
#
loop_
_entity_poly.entity_id
_entity_poly.type
_entity_poly.pdbx_seq_one_letter_code
_entity_poly.pdbx_strand_id
1 'polypeptide(L)'
;MADSALRQLHALGQSVWLDYIRRGLITSGELGRLIQADGIRGITSNPAIFENAIAKSTDYDAALRRLVGAGHAAIGAYEALAIEDIQLAADVLRPVYDDARGADGFVSLEVSPYLAHDTQGTLGEARRLFAAVGRPNTMIKVPATPAGLPAVEQLLVDGINVNITLIFAEAVYAAVAEAYLRALEAHAARGQPLDAVASVASVFVSRIDSAVDAKLGAAMQEHPDRADALRDLLGKAGIANSKLIYHRFQHIFTSARFQRLAAAGARPQRPLWASTSTKNPNYRDVMYVEQLIGPHTVNTMPSATMDAYRDHGEAEANAVTANLDFWLGVLPRLEQAGIRVDEVMQDLQDRGVKLFSDAFDSLLGNLRAKRATLIGASGEGQSVEFGAASGTVVAALESAGAARVAERLWRADASLWTADPGVQRQIADRLGWLRVASSMRAEASALGRWATETARGVRDVVLLGMGGSSLAPEVMRDTIGAAIGRPRLTVLDSTSPEAVARVANSLDWDAALFLVASKSGGTLETATLCDYLWQRYAEQGDPAPGRHFVAITDAGTSLEALARERGFRRTFVNPSDIGGRYSALSYFGLVPAALIGIDVPGLLDRAIALGDRSASQTDVRANPAIALGIAFGALARAGRDKLTLVFSPSLRPLGAWIEQLTAESTGKQGLGIVPVDGETLGAPAVYDHDRLFVEVALAAEVDAGRAAALAALEAAGHPVVRIEVRERLDVGAEFVRWELATAAAGYALGINPFDEPNVAESKANTARLLAEVERTGSLPRVPEGPRAGTLSAPGAPVASVPAALQAWLRAIGPLDYLGIHAYLDMTPPTMAGLRHIQRLLRDGVRRATTLGFGPRFLHSTGQLHKGGANNGVFLQVTTGHALDVAIPGRTYGFATLIDAQAQGDLDSLTSKGRRTLRIHLSDPDAGLVALAGAIETALRAR
;
A
#
# COMPACT_ATOMS: atom_id res chain seq x y z
N MET A 1 46.60 -34.40 -5.55
CA MET A 1 45.41 -33.77 -6.14
C MET A 1 45.91 -33.02 -7.36
N ALA A 2 45.39 -33.31 -8.56
CA ALA A 2 45.72 -32.50 -9.73
C ALA A 2 45.37 -31.04 -9.42
N ASP A 3 46.24 -30.10 -9.81
CA ASP A 3 46.03 -28.68 -9.53
C ASP A 3 44.81 -28.22 -10.35
N SER A 4 43.74 -27.78 -9.68
CA SER A 4 42.50 -27.33 -10.35
C SER A 4 42.83 -26.29 -11.42
N ALA A 5 42.19 -26.36 -12.59
CA ALA A 5 42.41 -25.41 -13.68
C ALA A 5 42.24 -23.94 -13.22
N LEU A 6 41.34 -23.69 -12.27
CA LEU A 6 41.12 -22.36 -11.68
C LEU A 6 42.32 -21.87 -10.84
N ARG A 7 43.10 -22.76 -10.22
CA ARG A 7 44.31 -22.37 -9.45
C ARG A 7 45.44 -21.91 -10.36
N GLN A 8 45.47 -22.38 -11.61
CA GLN A 8 46.45 -21.93 -12.60
C GLN A 8 46.28 -20.44 -12.90
N LEU A 9 45.04 -19.92 -12.89
CA LEU A 9 44.77 -18.48 -13.08
C LEU A 9 45.48 -17.60 -12.05
N HIS A 10 45.56 -18.07 -10.80
CA HIS A 10 46.27 -17.35 -9.75
C HIS A 10 47.78 -17.29 -10.02
N ALA A 11 48.38 -18.36 -10.52
CA ALA A 11 49.79 -18.37 -10.92
C ALA A 11 50.06 -17.38 -12.08
N LEU A 12 49.04 -17.10 -12.90
CA LEU A 12 49.08 -16.10 -13.98
C LEU A 12 48.69 -14.69 -13.51
N GLY A 13 48.50 -14.49 -12.20
CA GLY A 13 48.24 -13.19 -11.59
C GLY A 13 46.79 -12.72 -11.66
N GLN A 14 45.84 -13.62 -11.95
CA GLN A 14 44.40 -13.37 -11.89
C GLN A 14 43.76 -14.07 -10.70
N SER A 15 43.16 -13.31 -9.79
CA SER A 15 42.41 -13.88 -8.66
C SER A 15 41.01 -14.31 -9.08
N VAL A 16 40.59 -15.49 -8.63
CA VAL A 16 39.26 -16.03 -8.92
C VAL A 16 38.31 -15.73 -7.77
N TRP A 17 37.25 -14.98 -8.04
CA TRP A 17 36.19 -14.67 -7.08
C TRP A 17 34.89 -15.37 -7.49
N LEU A 18 34.08 -15.74 -6.51
CA LEU A 18 32.77 -16.35 -6.71
C LEU A 18 31.68 -15.28 -6.75
N ASP A 19 30.94 -15.20 -7.86
CA ASP A 19 29.77 -14.31 -8.02
C ASP A 19 28.49 -14.98 -7.52
N TYR A 20 28.53 -15.42 -6.26
CA TYR A 20 27.43 -16.11 -5.61
C TYR A 20 27.59 -16.09 -4.09
N ILE A 21 26.49 -15.87 -3.37
CA ILE A 21 26.43 -16.01 -1.93
C ILE A 21 25.09 -16.64 -1.54
N ARG A 22 25.15 -17.64 -0.67
CA ARG A 22 23.98 -18.29 -0.06
C ARG A 22 24.38 -18.85 1.30
N ARG A 23 23.49 -18.75 2.29
CA ARG A 23 23.76 -19.22 3.65
C ARG A 23 24.20 -20.68 3.72
N GLY A 24 23.52 -21.58 3.01
CA GLY A 24 23.88 -23.00 2.94
C GLY A 24 25.27 -23.27 2.34
N LEU A 25 25.73 -22.47 1.36
CA LEU A 25 27.09 -22.58 0.81
C LEU A 25 28.16 -22.33 1.90
N ILE A 26 27.88 -21.38 2.81
CA ILE A 26 28.81 -20.99 3.87
C ILE A 26 28.74 -21.99 5.03
N THR A 27 27.53 -22.25 5.54
CA THR A 27 27.33 -23.04 6.76
C THR A 27 27.55 -24.55 6.58
N SER A 28 27.44 -25.06 5.34
CA SER A 28 27.76 -26.46 5.03
C SER A 28 29.27 -26.75 4.93
N GLY A 29 30.10 -25.71 4.94
CA GLY A 29 31.54 -25.81 4.69
C GLY A 29 31.93 -25.93 3.20
N GLU A 30 30.96 -25.86 2.28
CA GLU A 30 31.22 -25.92 0.84
C GLU A 30 32.10 -24.77 0.36
N LEU A 31 31.88 -23.54 0.83
CA LEU A 31 32.77 -22.42 0.53
C LEU A 31 34.23 -22.71 0.92
N GLY A 32 34.45 -23.28 2.11
CA GLY A 32 35.79 -23.69 2.55
C GLY A 32 36.42 -24.72 1.62
N ARG A 33 35.63 -25.66 1.11
CA ARG A 33 36.10 -26.65 0.11
C ARG A 33 36.46 -25.99 -1.22
N LEU A 34 35.67 -25.03 -1.71
CA LEU A 34 35.98 -24.29 -2.94
C LEU A 34 37.27 -23.48 -2.79
N ILE A 35 37.48 -22.84 -1.64
CA ILE A 35 38.75 -22.14 -1.34
C ILE A 35 39.94 -23.11 -1.42
N GLN A 36 39.81 -24.31 -0.84
CA GLN A 36 40.90 -25.29 -0.83
C GLN A 36 41.13 -25.94 -2.20
N ALA A 37 40.04 -26.33 -2.89
CA ALA A 37 40.08 -27.08 -4.14
C ALA A 37 40.39 -26.20 -5.34
N ASP A 38 39.78 -25.01 -5.42
CA ASP A 38 39.85 -24.12 -6.58
C ASP A 38 40.64 -22.84 -6.34
N GLY A 39 41.06 -22.59 -5.09
CA GLY A 39 41.78 -21.38 -4.76
C GLY A 39 40.90 -20.13 -4.86
N ILE A 40 39.60 -20.23 -4.52
CA ILE A 40 38.73 -19.05 -4.46
C ILE A 40 39.30 -18.02 -3.48
N ARG A 41 39.39 -16.77 -3.95
CA ARG A 41 40.03 -15.66 -3.24
C ARG A 41 39.11 -14.49 -2.91
N GLY A 42 37.81 -14.60 -3.18
CA GLY A 42 36.84 -13.58 -2.80
C GLY A 42 35.43 -13.93 -3.27
N ILE A 43 34.46 -13.14 -2.80
CA ILE A 43 33.04 -13.29 -3.14
C ILE A 43 32.43 -11.93 -3.47
N THR A 44 31.58 -11.90 -4.49
CA THR A 44 30.68 -10.77 -4.76
C THR A 44 29.23 -11.15 -4.48
N SER A 45 28.49 -10.18 -3.92
CA SER A 45 27.04 -10.22 -3.84
C SER A 45 26.43 -9.08 -4.65
N ASN A 46 25.14 -9.23 -4.95
CA ASN A 46 24.28 -8.20 -5.52
C ASN A 46 22.80 -8.54 -5.16
N PRO A 47 21.85 -7.60 -5.35
CA PRO A 47 20.44 -7.83 -5.07
C PRO A 47 19.85 -9.11 -5.69
N ALA A 48 20.14 -9.39 -6.96
CA ALA A 48 19.60 -10.58 -7.65
C ALA A 48 20.15 -11.90 -7.07
N ILE A 49 21.38 -11.91 -6.58
CA ILE A 49 21.96 -13.09 -5.90
C ILE A 49 21.23 -13.34 -4.58
N PHE A 50 21.04 -12.29 -3.76
CA PHE A 50 20.30 -12.42 -2.50
C PHE A 50 18.83 -12.78 -2.72
N GLU A 51 18.20 -12.27 -3.77
CA GLU A 51 16.84 -12.62 -4.13
C GLU A 51 16.74 -14.14 -4.36
N ASN A 52 17.60 -14.67 -5.22
CA ASN A 52 17.63 -16.10 -5.51
C ASN A 52 17.96 -16.93 -4.27
N ALA A 53 18.91 -16.49 -3.45
CA ALA A 53 19.30 -17.20 -2.23
C ALA A 53 18.16 -17.23 -1.19
N ILE A 54 17.52 -16.09 -0.91
CA ILE A 54 16.52 -15.95 0.14
C ILE A 54 15.17 -16.51 -0.30
N ALA A 55 14.74 -16.23 -1.54
CA ALA A 55 13.41 -16.61 -2.02
C ALA A 55 13.33 -18.10 -2.42
N LYS A 56 14.38 -18.67 -3.03
CA LYS A 56 14.35 -20.03 -3.60
C LYS A 56 14.94 -21.12 -2.71
N SER A 57 15.30 -20.81 -1.47
CA SER A 57 15.81 -21.79 -0.50
C SER A 57 15.05 -21.74 0.83
N THR A 58 15.28 -22.72 1.71
CA THR A 58 14.77 -22.72 3.09
C THR A 58 15.82 -22.31 4.12
N ASP A 59 17.06 -22.03 3.69
CA ASP A 59 18.21 -21.74 4.55
C ASP A 59 17.98 -20.52 5.46
N TYR A 60 17.11 -19.62 5.03
CA TYR A 60 16.83 -18.35 5.70
C TYR A 60 15.59 -18.40 6.59
N ASP A 61 14.80 -19.47 6.55
CA ASP A 61 13.48 -19.50 7.18
C ASP A 61 13.53 -19.30 8.70
N ALA A 62 14.50 -19.92 9.38
CA ALA A 62 14.66 -19.78 10.83
C ALA A 62 15.05 -18.34 11.23
N ALA A 63 16.01 -17.75 10.52
CA ALA A 63 16.43 -16.37 10.76
C ALA A 63 15.33 -15.37 10.39
N LEU A 64 14.59 -15.63 9.31
CA LEU A 64 13.41 -14.86 8.92
C LEU A 64 12.33 -14.90 9.98
N ARG A 65 11.98 -16.08 10.52
CA ARG A 65 11.00 -16.18 11.63
C ARG A 65 11.43 -15.36 12.84
N ARG A 66 12.72 -15.40 13.21
CA ARG A 66 13.28 -14.61 14.31
C ARG A 66 13.18 -13.10 14.05
N LEU A 67 13.59 -12.65 12.87
CA LEU A 67 13.58 -11.22 12.49
C LEU A 67 12.16 -10.68 12.38
N VAL A 68 11.25 -11.49 11.82
CA VAL A 68 9.82 -11.19 11.74
C VAL A 68 9.19 -11.13 13.13
N GLY A 69 9.48 -12.10 14.00
CA GLY A 69 9.03 -12.08 15.40
C GLY A 69 9.57 -10.89 16.19
N ALA A 70 10.75 -10.37 15.82
CA ALA A 70 11.32 -9.15 16.37
C ALA A 70 10.84 -7.86 15.66
N GLY A 71 9.79 -7.92 14.84
CA GLY A 71 9.16 -6.74 14.24
C GLY A 71 9.93 -6.08 13.09
N HIS A 72 10.94 -6.74 12.51
CA HIS A 72 11.71 -6.14 11.41
C HIS A 72 10.85 -6.04 10.13
N ALA A 73 10.81 -4.86 9.52
CA ALA A 73 10.26 -4.65 8.17
C ALA A 73 11.10 -5.39 7.11
N ALA A 74 10.57 -5.59 5.90
CA ALA A 74 11.24 -6.36 4.85
C ALA A 74 12.67 -5.87 4.56
N ILE A 75 12.87 -4.55 4.46
CA ILE A 75 14.21 -3.97 4.25
C ILE A 75 15.15 -4.26 5.43
N GLY A 76 14.68 -4.10 6.67
CA GLY A 76 15.48 -4.38 7.86
C GLY A 76 15.79 -5.87 8.02
N ALA A 77 14.86 -6.74 7.62
CA ALA A 77 15.08 -8.18 7.61
C ALA A 77 16.09 -8.58 6.52
N TYR A 78 15.98 -8.03 5.31
CA TYR A 78 16.98 -8.22 4.26
C TYR A 78 18.37 -7.80 4.73
N GLU A 79 18.51 -6.58 5.24
CA GLU A 79 19.80 -6.06 5.68
C GLU A 79 20.41 -6.93 6.78
N ALA A 80 19.62 -7.33 7.77
CA ALA A 80 20.11 -8.20 8.84
C ALA A 80 20.60 -9.55 8.30
N LEU A 81 19.89 -10.15 7.34
CA LEU A 81 20.30 -11.42 6.71
C LEU A 81 21.54 -11.26 5.84
N ALA A 82 21.59 -10.19 5.03
CA ALA A 82 22.73 -9.90 4.18
C ALA A 82 23.99 -9.62 5.01
N ILE A 83 23.89 -8.82 6.06
CA ILE A 83 25.01 -8.54 6.97
C ILE A 83 25.51 -9.83 7.63
N GLU A 84 24.61 -10.68 8.13
CA GLU A 84 24.98 -11.97 8.75
C GLU A 84 25.70 -12.88 7.74
N ASP A 85 25.19 -13.01 6.51
CA ASP A 85 25.84 -13.82 5.47
C ASP A 85 27.22 -13.28 5.08
N ILE A 86 27.37 -11.95 4.97
CA ILE A 86 28.64 -11.30 4.65
C ILE A 86 29.64 -11.50 5.79
N GLN A 87 29.21 -11.40 7.05
CA GLN A 87 30.05 -11.69 8.22
C GLN A 87 30.55 -13.13 8.19
N LEU A 88 29.66 -14.10 7.97
CA LEU A 88 30.03 -15.51 7.90
C LEU A 88 30.99 -15.80 6.75
N ALA A 89 30.72 -15.27 5.55
CA ALA A 89 31.61 -15.42 4.41
C ALA A 89 32.98 -14.76 4.63
N ALA A 90 33.00 -13.56 5.23
CA ALA A 90 34.23 -12.85 5.56
C ALA A 90 35.06 -13.64 6.59
N ASP A 91 34.43 -14.28 7.56
CA ASP A 91 35.10 -15.13 8.54
C ASP A 91 35.72 -16.38 7.88
N VAL A 92 35.04 -17.00 6.92
CA VAL A 92 35.58 -18.13 6.15
C VAL A 92 36.75 -17.72 5.25
N LEU A 93 36.70 -16.52 4.66
CA LEU A 93 37.77 -15.97 3.80
C LEU A 93 38.90 -15.29 4.58
N ARG A 94 38.78 -15.14 5.90
CA ARG A 94 39.77 -14.44 6.71
C ARG A 94 41.18 -15.03 6.60
N PRO A 95 41.40 -16.36 6.59
CA PRO A 95 42.74 -16.92 6.38
C PRO A 95 43.34 -16.54 5.02
N VAL A 96 42.52 -16.44 3.97
CA VAL A 96 42.97 -16.01 2.63
C VAL A 96 43.35 -14.53 2.65
N TYR A 97 42.57 -13.71 3.36
CA TYR A 97 42.86 -12.28 3.53
C TYR A 97 44.18 -12.07 4.26
N ASP A 98 44.40 -12.77 5.38
CA ASP A 98 45.62 -12.64 6.16
C ASP A 98 46.85 -13.15 5.39
N ASP A 99 46.76 -14.30 4.71
CA ASP A 99 47.83 -14.87 3.85
C ASP A 99 48.19 -13.93 2.69
N ALA A 100 47.18 -13.36 2.04
CA ALA A 100 47.36 -12.38 0.97
C ALA A 100 47.73 -10.98 1.49
N ARG A 101 47.89 -10.79 2.80
CA ARG A 101 48.13 -9.50 3.47
C ARG A 101 47.10 -8.43 3.06
N GLY A 102 45.84 -8.82 2.88
CA GLY A 102 44.76 -7.95 2.43
C GLY A 102 44.75 -7.66 0.92
N ALA A 103 45.50 -8.43 0.11
CA ALA A 103 45.39 -8.34 -1.34
C ALA A 103 44.19 -9.14 -1.87
N ASP A 104 43.70 -10.12 -1.14
CA ASP A 104 42.54 -10.95 -1.49
C ASP A 104 41.76 -11.32 -0.22
N GLY A 105 40.82 -12.25 -0.30
CA GLY A 105 39.99 -12.71 0.81
C GLY A 105 38.79 -11.81 1.10
N PHE A 106 38.34 -11.03 0.10
CA PHE A 106 37.28 -10.03 0.28
C PHE A 106 35.88 -10.58 0.03
N VAL A 107 34.90 -10.01 0.73
CA VAL A 107 33.48 -10.19 0.46
C VAL A 107 32.83 -8.84 0.19
N SER A 108 32.15 -8.70 -0.94
CA SER A 108 31.51 -7.43 -1.32
C SER A 108 30.03 -7.39 -0.91
N LEU A 109 29.62 -6.31 -0.24
CA LEU A 109 28.22 -5.98 0.08
C LEU A 109 27.83 -4.67 -0.61
N GLU A 110 26.76 -4.69 -1.38
CA GLU A 110 26.30 -3.52 -2.16
C GLU A 110 25.41 -2.59 -1.35
N VAL A 111 25.59 -1.27 -1.55
CA VAL A 111 24.65 -0.25 -1.04
C VAL A 111 23.32 -0.35 -1.78
N SER A 112 22.28 0.23 -1.19
CA SER A 112 20.96 0.36 -1.80
C SER A 112 21.05 1.00 -3.20
N PRO A 113 20.49 0.37 -4.25
CA PRO A 113 20.54 0.91 -5.61
C PRO A 113 19.74 2.22 -5.75
N TYR A 114 18.80 2.51 -4.85
CA TYR A 114 18.08 3.79 -4.83
C TYR A 114 18.98 4.99 -4.49
N LEU A 115 20.16 4.75 -3.91
CA LEU A 115 21.13 5.80 -3.57
C LEU A 115 22.16 6.03 -4.67
N ALA A 116 22.09 5.33 -5.79
CA ALA A 116 23.07 5.43 -6.88
C ALA A 116 23.23 6.85 -7.46
N HIS A 117 22.26 7.75 -7.25
CA HIS A 117 22.32 9.16 -7.66
C HIS A 117 22.38 10.14 -6.47
N ASP A 118 22.64 9.65 -5.25
CA ASP A 118 22.78 10.44 -4.03
C ASP A 118 24.13 10.16 -3.34
N THR A 119 25.06 11.10 -3.48
CA THR A 119 26.39 11.00 -2.87
C THR A 119 26.33 10.93 -1.34
N GLN A 120 25.51 11.75 -0.69
CA GLN A 120 25.48 11.81 0.79
C GLN A 120 24.75 10.60 1.37
N GLY A 121 23.66 10.18 0.75
CA GLY A 121 22.97 8.94 1.08
C GLY A 121 23.91 7.74 0.96
N THR A 122 24.62 7.61 -0.17
CA THR A 122 25.60 6.53 -0.39
C THR A 122 26.68 6.51 0.69
N LEU A 123 27.23 7.67 1.07
CA LEU A 123 28.22 7.77 2.14
C LEU A 123 27.68 7.31 3.49
N GLY A 124 26.48 7.79 3.86
CA GLY A 124 25.83 7.42 5.11
C GLY A 124 25.58 5.92 5.20
N GLU A 125 25.05 5.32 4.13
CA GLU A 125 24.75 3.89 4.11
C GLU A 125 26.02 3.04 4.08
N ALA A 126 26.99 3.37 3.23
CA ALA A 126 28.24 2.61 3.12
C ALA A 126 29.00 2.54 4.45
N ARG A 127 29.13 3.68 5.17
CA ARG A 127 29.75 3.72 6.50
C ARG A 127 28.99 2.87 7.51
N ARG A 128 27.65 2.93 7.50
CA ARG A 128 26.80 2.13 8.38
C ARG A 128 26.96 0.64 8.11
N LEU A 129 26.91 0.21 6.84
CA LEU A 129 27.04 -1.19 6.45
C LEU A 129 28.43 -1.72 6.79
N PHE A 130 29.49 -0.97 6.49
CA PHE A 130 30.86 -1.37 6.82
C PHE A 130 31.05 -1.56 8.32
N ALA A 131 30.55 -0.61 9.12
CA ALA A 131 30.58 -0.70 10.58
C ALA A 131 29.72 -1.87 11.11
N ALA A 132 28.54 -2.10 10.55
CA ALA A 132 27.63 -3.17 10.96
C ALA A 132 28.20 -4.57 10.65
N VAL A 133 28.87 -4.73 9.51
CA VAL A 133 29.58 -5.98 9.19
C VAL A 133 30.77 -6.16 10.14
N GLY A 134 31.57 -5.12 10.37
CA GLY A 134 32.64 -5.15 11.37
C GLY A 134 33.72 -6.19 11.07
N ARG A 135 34.09 -6.34 9.78
CA ARG A 135 35.17 -7.22 9.31
C ARG A 135 36.09 -6.45 8.36
N PRO A 136 37.43 -6.58 8.50
CA PRO A 136 38.39 -5.81 7.70
C PRO A 136 38.43 -6.23 6.23
N ASN A 137 38.01 -7.46 5.93
CA ASN A 137 37.96 -8.04 4.59
C ASN A 137 36.59 -7.88 3.90
N THR A 138 35.83 -6.86 4.31
CA THR A 138 34.60 -6.45 3.62
C THR A 138 34.90 -5.34 2.62
N MET A 139 34.29 -5.40 1.44
CA MET A 139 34.22 -4.28 0.51
C MET A 139 32.79 -3.76 0.42
N ILE A 140 32.60 -2.45 0.50
CA ILE A 140 31.32 -1.86 0.13
C ILE A 140 31.30 -1.66 -1.37
N LYS A 141 30.25 -2.16 -2.01
CA LYS A 141 30.10 -2.10 -3.46
C LYS A 141 29.26 -0.88 -3.83
N VAL A 142 29.84 0.01 -4.64
CA VAL A 142 29.25 1.32 -5.01
C VAL A 142 29.27 1.50 -6.53
N PRO A 143 28.14 1.84 -7.17
CA PRO A 143 28.09 2.13 -8.60
C PRO A 143 28.99 3.30 -9.03
N ALA A 144 29.66 3.18 -10.17
CA ALA A 144 30.48 4.21 -10.81
C ALA A 144 29.66 5.29 -11.53
N THR A 145 28.58 5.77 -10.90
CA THR A 145 27.77 6.87 -11.42
C THR A 145 28.44 8.22 -11.13
N PRO A 146 28.01 9.31 -11.77
CA PRO A 146 28.49 10.65 -11.44
C PRO A 146 28.37 11.02 -9.95
N ALA A 147 27.31 10.55 -9.27
CA ALA A 147 27.11 10.76 -7.84
C ALA A 147 27.87 9.75 -6.95
N GLY A 148 28.12 8.55 -7.46
CA GLY A 148 28.85 7.49 -6.76
C GLY A 148 30.34 7.76 -6.68
N LEU A 149 30.97 8.33 -7.72
CA LEU A 149 32.42 8.58 -7.74
C LEU A 149 32.91 9.49 -6.59
N PRO A 150 32.28 10.62 -6.27
CA PRO A 150 32.65 11.40 -5.10
C PRO A 150 32.47 10.64 -3.78
N ALA A 151 31.45 9.78 -3.69
CA ALA A 151 31.24 8.94 -2.51
C ALA A 151 32.36 7.89 -2.38
N VAL A 152 32.74 7.23 -3.47
CA VAL A 152 33.84 6.27 -3.54
C VAL A 152 35.15 6.89 -3.04
N GLU A 153 35.52 8.06 -3.56
CA GLU A 153 36.74 8.76 -3.14
C GLU A 153 36.73 9.01 -1.63
N GLN A 154 35.63 9.56 -1.12
CA GLN A 154 35.52 9.87 0.30
C GLN A 154 35.51 8.60 1.18
N LEU A 155 34.87 7.50 0.76
CA LEU A 155 34.90 6.23 1.50
C LEU A 155 36.32 5.65 1.59
N LEU A 156 37.07 5.69 0.48
CA LEU A 156 38.47 5.27 0.47
C LEU A 156 39.31 6.18 1.37
N VAL A 157 39.08 7.49 1.34
CA VAL A 157 39.71 8.47 2.26
C VAL A 157 39.37 8.19 3.73
N ASP A 158 38.19 7.65 4.01
CA ASP A 158 37.74 7.27 5.36
C ASP A 158 38.29 5.90 5.83
N GLY A 159 39.04 5.19 4.98
CA GLY A 159 39.60 3.88 5.32
C GLY A 159 38.69 2.68 4.98
N ILE A 160 37.67 2.87 4.15
CA ILE A 160 36.73 1.80 3.76
C ILE A 160 37.15 1.18 2.43
N ASN A 161 37.22 -0.15 2.37
CA ASN A 161 37.49 -0.85 1.11
C ASN A 161 36.28 -0.78 0.18
N VAL A 162 36.50 -0.50 -1.10
CA VAL A 162 35.40 -0.27 -2.06
C VAL A 162 35.53 -1.14 -3.31
N ASN A 163 34.46 -1.89 -3.63
CA ASN A 163 34.28 -2.53 -4.92
C ASN A 163 33.45 -1.60 -5.81
N ILE A 164 34.07 -0.99 -6.82
CA ILE A 164 33.40 0.00 -7.65
C ILE A 164 32.75 -0.73 -8.84
N THR A 165 31.43 -0.65 -8.98
CA THR A 165 30.65 -1.47 -9.94
C THR A 165 30.01 -0.66 -11.06
N LEU A 166 29.41 -1.33 -12.04
CA LEU A 166 28.77 -0.74 -13.23
C LEU A 166 29.73 0.10 -14.08
N ILE A 167 30.95 -0.42 -14.28
CA ILE A 167 31.94 0.16 -15.19
C ILE A 167 31.79 -0.53 -16.56
N PHE A 168 31.44 0.25 -17.57
CA PHE A 168 31.29 -0.23 -18.95
C PHE A 168 32.32 0.39 -19.89
N ALA A 169 32.67 1.67 -19.71
CA ALA A 169 33.55 2.39 -20.62
C ALA A 169 34.93 2.68 -20.00
N GLU A 170 35.95 2.79 -20.85
CA GLU A 170 37.32 3.16 -20.46
C GLU A 170 37.38 4.52 -19.77
N ALA A 171 36.66 5.53 -20.27
CA ALA A 171 36.64 6.85 -19.65
C ALA A 171 36.11 6.83 -18.21
N VAL A 172 35.10 5.99 -17.94
CA VAL A 172 34.56 5.79 -16.57
C VAL A 172 35.61 5.07 -15.71
N TYR A 173 36.28 4.05 -16.24
CA TYR A 173 37.38 3.39 -15.54
C TYR A 173 38.51 4.37 -15.19
N ALA A 174 38.90 5.25 -16.10
CA ALA A 174 39.92 6.27 -15.84
C ALA A 174 39.51 7.22 -14.70
N ALA A 175 38.25 7.64 -14.66
CA ALA A 175 37.71 8.46 -13.56
C ALA A 175 37.70 7.71 -12.22
N VAL A 176 37.38 6.41 -12.25
CA VAL A 176 37.44 5.51 -11.08
C VAL A 176 38.87 5.39 -10.54
N ALA A 177 39.84 5.12 -11.41
CA ALA A 177 41.24 5.00 -11.04
C ALA A 177 41.80 6.32 -10.49
N GLU A 178 41.39 7.44 -11.07
CA GLU A 178 41.76 8.78 -10.58
C GLU A 178 41.23 9.06 -9.17
N ALA A 179 39.97 8.71 -8.88
CA ALA A 179 39.39 8.82 -7.54
C ALA A 179 40.16 7.97 -6.51
N TYR A 180 40.60 6.77 -6.90
CA TYR A 180 41.43 5.91 -6.05
C TYR A 180 42.81 6.53 -5.77
N LEU A 181 43.48 7.07 -6.79
CA LEU A 181 44.78 7.74 -6.61
C LEU A 181 44.68 8.94 -5.68
N ARG A 182 43.65 9.78 -5.82
CA ARG A 182 43.42 10.92 -4.92
C ARG A 182 43.19 10.48 -3.48
N ALA A 183 42.46 9.39 -3.28
CA ALA A 183 42.27 8.83 -1.94
C ALA A 183 43.60 8.36 -1.32
N LEU A 184 44.43 7.64 -2.07
CA LEU A 184 45.76 7.24 -1.61
C LEU A 184 46.67 8.43 -1.29
N GLU A 185 46.64 9.48 -2.11
CA GLU A 185 47.38 10.72 -1.86
C GLU A 185 46.91 11.42 -0.58
N ALA A 186 45.60 11.42 -0.31
CA ALA A 186 45.05 11.95 0.93
C ALA A 186 45.51 11.15 2.17
N HIS A 187 45.59 9.81 2.08
CA HIS A 187 46.17 8.98 3.14
C HIS A 187 47.65 9.29 3.34
N ALA A 188 48.42 9.40 2.25
CA ALA A 188 49.85 9.72 2.30
C ALA A 188 50.09 11.10 2.97
N ALA A 189 49.29 12.10 2.61
CA ALA A 189 49.36 13.44 3.19
C ALA A 189 49.04 13.46 4.70
N ARG A 190 48.28 12.49 5.20
CA ARG A 190 47.93 12.32 6.62
C ARG A 190 48.85 11.36 7.37
N GLY A 191 49.86 10.78 6.71
CA GLY A 191 50.73 9.77 7.30
C GLY A 191 50.02 8.45 7.64
N GLN A 192 48.91 8.14 6.96
CA GLN A 192 48.16 6.90 7.13
C GLN A 192 48.76 5.78 6.24
N PRO A 193 48.74 4.50 6.66
CA PRO A 193 49.23 3.40 5.82
C PRO A 193 48.42 3.27 4.53
N LEU A 194 49.10 3.19 3.38
CA LEU A 194 48.45 3.14 2.06
C LEU A 194 47.90 1.76 1.70
N ASP A 195 48.32 0.72 2.40
CA ASP A 195 47.79 -0.64 2.31
C ASP A 195 46.62 -0.89 3.27
N ALA A 196 46.19 0.13 4.03
CA ALA A 196 45.01 0.08 4.88
C ALA A 196 43.68 0.05 4.08
N VAL A 197 43.71 0.41 2.79
CA VAL A 197 42.54 0.41 1.91
C VAL A 197 42.78 -0.38 0.63
N ALA A 198 41.78 -1.19 0.27
CA ALA A 198 41.76 -1.98 -0.95
C ALA A 198 40.57 -1.57 -1.84
N SER A 199 40.77 -1.65 -3.15
CA SER A 199 39.71 -1.40 -4.12
C SER A 199 39.86 -2.26 -5.36
N VAL A 200 38.71 -2.61 -5.95
CA VAL A 200 38.61 -3.26 -7.27
C VAL A 200 37.64 -2.47 -8.15
N ALA A 201 37.90 -2.48 -9.45
CA ALA A 201 37.06 -1.81 -10.46
C ALA A 201 36.33 -2.87 -11.30
N SER A 202 35.06 -3.13 -10.98
CA SER A 202 34.23 -4.16 -11.61
C SER A 202 33.72 -3.73 -13.00
N VAL A 203 34.43 -4.19 -14.04
CA VAL A 203 34.17 -3.96 -15.46
C VAL A 203 33.28 -5.06 -16.01
N PHE A 204 32.13 -4.69 -16.57
CA PHE A 204 31.14 -5.64 -17.11
C PHE A 204 31.48 -6.03 -18.55
N VAL A 205 31.55 -7.34 -18.81
CA VAL A 205 32.00 -7.88 -20.11
C VAL A 205 30.82 -8.31 -20.99
N SER A 206 30.14 -9.41 -20.66
CA SER A 206 29.15 -10.05 -21.57
C SER A 206 27.93 -9.20 -21.92
N ARG A 207 27.61 -8.19 -21.09
CA ARG A 207 26.51 -7.25 -21.37
C ARG A 207 26.78 -6.37 -22.59
N ILE A 208 28.05 -6.05 -22.83
CA ILE A 208 28.48 -5.26 -24.00
C ILE A 208 28.24 -6.07 -25.26
N ASP A 209 28.74 -7.32 -25.31
CA ASP A 209 28.54 -8.20 -26.47
C ASP A 209 27.06 -8.47 -26.72
N SER A 210 26.27 -8.73 -25.68
CA SER A 210 24.81 -8.94 -25.85
C SER A 210 24.12 -7.75 -26.53
N ALA A 211 24.49 -6.52 -26.18
CA ALA A 211 23.89 -5.31 -26.73
C ALA A 211 24.43 -4.97 -28.13
N VAL A 212 25.74 -5.15 -28.34
CA VAL A 212 26.40 -4.89 -29.62
C VAL A 212 25.99 -5.93 -30.67
N ASP A 213 25.97 -7.22 -30.30
CA ASP A 213 25.59 -8.32 -31.20
C ASP A 213 24.13 -8.18 -31.66
N ALA A 214 23.23 -7.68 -30.80
CA ALA A 214 21.86 -7.38 -31.20
C ALA A 214 21.79 -6.29 -32.29
N LYS A 215 22.61 -5.24 -32.16
CA LYS A 215 22.70 -4.18 -33.18
C LYS A 215 23.38 -4.65 -34.47
N LEU A 216 24.43 -5.46 -34.36
CA LEU A 216 25.07 -6.12 -35.51
C LEU A 216 24.08 -7.05 -36.22
N GLY A 217 23.26 -7.79 -35.47
CA GLY A 217 22.17 -8.62 -35.97
C GLY A 217 21.20 -7.82 -36.85
N ALA A 218 20.73 -6.68 -36.36
CA ALA A 218 19.87 -5.78 -37.12
C ALA A 218 20.59 -5.21 -38.36
N ALA A 219 21.84 -4.74 -38.22
CA ALA A 219 22.62 -4.19 -39.32
C ALA A 219 22.88 -5.23 -40.43
N MET A 220 23.07 -6.51 -40.09
CA MET A 220 23.20 -7.59 -41.07
C MET A 220 21.92 -7.84 -41.86
N GLN A 221 20.75 -7.62 -41.25
CA GLN A 221 19.46 -7.74 -41.93
C GLN A 221 19.21 -6.54 -42.87
N GLU A 222 19.60 -5.34 -42.46
CA GLU A 222 19.47 -4.10 -43.24
C GLU A 222 20.47 -4.02 -44.40
N HIS A 223 21.67 -4.59 -44.23
CA HIS A 223 22.76 -4.56 -45.22
C HIS A 223 23.32 -5.97 -45.49
N PRO A 224 22.59 -6.84 -46.23
CA PRO A 224 23.02 -8.22 -46.49
C PRO A 224 24.37 -8.33 -47.22
N ASP A 225 24.74 -7.32 -48.02
CA ASP A 225 26.02 -7.22 -48.74
C ASP A 225 27.22 -7.06 -47.80
N ARG A 226 27.00 -6.60 -46.56
CA ARG A 226 28.02 -6.46 -45.52
C ARG A 226 27.94 -7.54 -44.45
N ALA A 227 27.04 -8.51 -44.58
CA ALA A 227 26.72 -9.45 -43.51
C ALA A 227 27.93 -10.27 -43.01
N ASP A 228 28.81 -10.72 -43.91
CA ASP A 228 30.00 -11.50 -43.52
C ASP A 228 31.00 -10.67 -42.71
N ALA A 229 31.23 -9.42 -43.12
CA ALA A 229 32.12 -8.49 -42.42
C ALA A 229 31.57 -8.10 -41.03
N LEU A 230 30.26 -7.94 -40.90
CA LEU A 230 29.59 -7.67 -39.63
C LEU A 230 29.59 -8.90 -38.71
N ARG A 231 29.42 -10.10 -39.29
CA ARG A 231 29.45 -11.36 -38.54
C ARG A 231 30.81 -11.62 -37.88
N ASP A 232 31.91 -11.18 -38.51
CA ASP A 232 33.23 -11.25 -37.89
C ASP A 232 33.33 -10.40 -36.62
N LEU A 233 32.47 -9.40 -36.40
CA LEU A 233 32.54 -8.53 -35.22
C LEU A 233 31.74 -9.06 -34.00
N LEU A 234 30.94 -10.11 -34.20
CA LEU A 234 30.11 -10.71 -33.15
C LEU A 234 30.96 -11.26 -31.99
N GLY A 235 30.54 -10.97 -30.75
CA GLY A 235 31.18 -11.47 -29.53
C GLY A 235 32.57 -10.90 -29.25
N LYS A 236 32.99 -9.82 -29.93
CA LYS A 236 34.32 -9.22 -29.79
C LYS A 236 34.35 -7.90 -29.00
N ALA A 237 33.22 -7.23 -28.84
CA ALA A 237 33.15 -5.88 -28.29
C ALA A 237 33.49 -5.84 -26.79
N GLY A 238 32.97 -6.78 -26.00
CA GLY A 238 33.24 -6.86 -24.56
C GLY A 238 34.71 -7.12 -24.27
N ILE A 239 35.31 -8.10 -24.96
CA ILE A 239 36.74 -8.43 -24.83
C ILE A 239 37.61 -7.24 -25.28
N ALA A 240 37.33 -6.65 -26.45
CA ALA A 240 38.08 -5.50 -26.95
C ALA A 240 38.09 -4.33 -25.95
N ASN A 241 36.93 -4.01 -25.38
CA ASN A 241 36.80 -2.96 -24.37
C ASN A 241 37.53 -3.30 -23.06
N SER A 242 37.43 -4.54 -22.56
CA SER A 242 38.16 -4.97 -21.37
C SER A 242 39.68 -4.90 -21.55
N LYS A 243 40.19 -5.25 -22.74
CA LYS A 243 41.61 -5.14 -23.08
C LYS A 243 42.06 -3.68 -23.18
N LEU A 244 41.24 -2.79 -23.75
CA LEU A 244 41.46 -1.35 -23.74
C LEU A 244 41.55 -0.80 -22.31
N ILE A 245 40.64 -1.21 -21.44
CA ILE A 245 40.65 -0.84 -20.02
C ILE A 245 41.91 -1.36 -19.31
N TYR A 246 42.33 -2.60 -19.59
CA TYR A 246 43.57 -3.15 -19.02
C TYR A 246 44.81 -2.39 -19.49
N HIS A 247 44.86 -1.98 -20.76
CA HIS A 247 45.92 -1.13 -21.28
C HIS A 247 45.96 0.24 -20.56
N ARG A 248 44.79 0.85 -20.31
CA ARG A 248 44.71 2.08 -19.50
C ARG A 248 45.17 1.83 -18.06
N PHE A 249 44.74 0.73 -17.43
CA PHE A 249 45.18 0.32 -16.10
C PHE A 249 46.72 0.27 -16.02
N GLN A 250 47.37 -0.41 -16.97
CA GLN A 250 48.83 -0.46 -17.02
C GLN A 250 49.44 0.94 -17.12
N HIS A 251 48.91 1.81 -17.98
CA HIS A 251 49.42 3.18 -18.10
C HIS A 251 49.31 3.98 -16.79
N ILE A 252 48.17 3.91 -16.10
CA ILE A 252 47.94 4.64 -14.84
C ILE A 252 48.83 4.09 -13.72
N PHE A 253 48.83 2.77 -13.51
CA PHE A 253 49.51 2.11 -12.39
C PHE A 253 50.98 1.77 -12.65
N THR A 254 51.54 2.18 -13.79
CA THR A 254 52.99 2.26 -14.02
C THR A 254 53.50 3.70 -14.06
N SER A 255 52.61 4.69 -13.94
CA SER A 255 52.99 6.11 -13.97
C SER A 255 53.89 6.50 -12.79
N ALA A 256 54.72 7.54 -12.99
CA ALA A 256 55.56 8.09 -11.92
C ALA A 256 54.75 8.55 -10.69
N ARG A 257 53.48 8.96 -10.88
CA ARG A 257 52.56 9.32 -9.80
C ARG A 257 52.28 8.11 -8.90
N PHE A 258 51.86 7.00 -9.49
CA PHE A 258 51.57 5.79 -8.72
C PHE A 258 52.84 5.15 -8.15
N GLN A 259 53.97 5.14 -8.88
CA GLN A 259 55.22 4.58 -8.37
C GLN A 259 55.68 5.22 -7.04
N ARG A 260 55.44 6.52 -6.83
CA ARG A 260 55.69 7.18 -5.54
C ARG A 260 54.80 6.65 -4.43
N LEU A 261 53.51 6.43 -4.70
CA LEU A 261 52.57 5.85 -3.74
C LEU A 261 52.91 4.37 -3.45
N ALA A 262 53.28 3.61 -4.49
CA ALA A 262 53.67 2.21 -4.37
C ALA A 262 54.94 2.04 -3.51
N ALA A 263 55.93 2.94 -3.66
CA ALA A 263 57.11 2.97 -2.80
C ALA A 263 56.77 3.25 -1.31
N ALA A 264 55.62 3.89 -1.05
CA ALA A 264 55.06 4.12 0.28
C ALA A 264 54.06 3.04 0.73
N GLY A 265 53.95 1.93 -0.01
CA GLY A 265 53.12 0.76 0.35
C GLY A 265 51.77 0.66 -0.35
N ALA A 266 51.43 1.58 -1.26
CA ALA A 266 50.17 1.48 -2.00
C ALA A 266 50.13 0.29 -2.98
N ARG A 267 48.92 -0.23 -3.23
CA ARG A 267 48.67 -1.31 -4.18
C ARG A 267 47.89 -0.79 -5.39
N PRO A 268 48.02 -1.42 -6.57
CA PRO A 268 47.22 -1.02 -7.71
C PRO A 268 45.74 -1.41 -7.50
N GLN A 269 44.81 -0.55 -7.92
CA GLN A 269 43.39 -0.92 -7.98
C GLN A 269 43.19 -1.89 -9.14
N ARG A 270 42.92 -3.14 -8.82
CA ARG A 270 42.81 -4.21 -9.82
C ARG A 270 41.52 -4.07 -10.64
N PRO A 271 41.58 -4.17 -11.97
CA PRO A 271 40.40 -4.44 -12.79
C PRO A 271 39.79 -5.78 -12.36
N LEU A 272 38.48 -5.79 -12.15
CA LEU A 272 37.69 -6.98 -11.87
C LEU A 272 36.76 -7.24 -13.04
N TRP A 273 36.92 -8.36 -13.72
CA TRP A 273 36.04 -8.76 -14.82
C TRP A 273 34.75 -9.34 -14.25
N ALA A 274 33.64 -8.64 -14.45
CA ALA A 274 32.32 -9.00 -13.99
C ALA A 274 31.41 -9.38 -15.17
N SER A 275 30.37 -10.17 -14.88
CA SER A 275 29.45 -10.66 -15.91
C SER A 275 30.20 -11.44 -17.01
N THR A 276 31.05 -12.40 -16.59
CA THR A 276 31.93 -13.20 -17.45
C THR A 276 31.34 -14.55 -17.86
N SER A 277 30.04 -14.76 -17.64
CA SER A 277 29.30 -15.88 -18.25
C SER A 277 28.95 -15.57 -19.70
N THR A 278 29.29 -16.46 -20.62
CA THR A 278 28.84 -16.38 -22.02
C THR A 278 27.31 -16.47 -22.13
N LYS A 279 26.70 -15.58 -22.93
CA LYS A 279 25.24 -15.51 -23.11
C LYS A 279 24.75 -16.12 -24.42
N ASN A 280 25.63 -16.20 -25.41
CA ASN A 280 25.34 -16.79 -26.71
C ASN A 280 25.85 -18.24 -26.76
N PRO A 281 24.98 -19.25 -26.95
CA PRO A 281 25.40 -20.65 -26.96
C PRO A 281 26.32 -21.02 -28.12
N ASN A 282 26.48 -20.16 -29.12
CA ASN A 282 27.41 -20.37 -30.23
C ASN A 282 28.85 -19.96 -29.90
N TYR A 283 29.09 -19.31 -28.76
CA TYR A 283 30.44 -18.95 -28.31
C TYR A 283 30.91 -19.95 -27.25
N ARG A 284 32.24 -20.07 -27.07
CA ARG A 284 32.80 -20.82 -25.95
C ARG A 284 32.26 -20.24 -24.64
N ASP A 285 31.77 -21.08 -23.75
CA ASP A 285 31.17 -20.69 -22.46
C ASP A 285 32.21 -20.15 -21.44
N VAL A 286 33.49 -20.37 -21.72
CA VAL A 286 34.67 -19.86 -20.99
C VAL A 286 35.40 -18.69 -21.66
N MET A 287 34.91 -18.20 -22.82
CA MET A 287 35.66 -17.24 -23.67
C MET A 287 36.14 -15.98 -22.93
N TYR A 288 35.31 -15.43 -22.03
CA TYR A 288 35.64 -14.20 -21.32
C TYR A 288 36.69 -14.43 -20.23
N VAL A 289 36.73 -15.63 -19.65
CA VAL A 289 37.76 -15.99 -18.69
C VAL A 289 39.09 -16.09 -19.43
N GLU A 290 39.15 -16.93 -20.47
CA GLU A 290 40.37 -17.21 -21.24
C GLU A 290 40.99 -15.93 -21.83
N GLN A 291 40.19 -15.07 -22.45
CA GLN A 291 40.68 -13.88 -23.17
C GLN A 291 41.12 -12.73 -22.25
N LEU A 292 40.80 -12.80 -20.95
CA LEU A 292 41.04 -11.72 -19.99
C LEU A 292 41.98 -12.10 -18.85
N ILE A 293 42.69 -13.23 -18.97
CA ILE A 293 43.72 -13.65 -18.02
C ILE A 293 44.90 -12.66 -18.06
N GLY A 294 45.28 -12.12 -16.91
CA GLY A 294 46.50 -11.34 -16.79
C GLY A 294 46.83 -10.85 -15.39
N PRO A 295 48.06 -10.35 -15.20
CA PRO A 295 48.55 -9.90 -13.90
C PRO A 295 47.69 -8.79 -13.29
N HIS A 296 47.54 -8.82 -11.96
CA HIS A 296 46.83 -7.82 -11.18
C HIS A 296 45.36 -7.64 -11.61
N THR A 297 44.71 -8.74 -11.99
CA THR A 297 43.27 -8.75 -12.29
C THR A 297 42.51 -9.66 -11.34
N VAL A 298 41.21 -9.45 -11.28
CA VAL A 298 40.25 -10.34 -10.64
C VAL A 298 39.23 -10.76 -11.68
N ASN A 299 38.74 -11.99 -11.63
CA ASN A 299 37.56 -12.39 -12.39
C ASN A 299 36.52 -12.93 -11.41
N THR A 300 35.34 -12.31 -11.37
CA THR A 300 34.23 -12.80 -10.55
C THR A 300 33.29 -13.62 -11.42
N MET A 301 33.23 -14.92 -11.13
CA MET A 301 32.57 -15.91 -11.98
C MET A 301 31.37 -16.53 -11.26
N PRO A 302 30.22 -16.70 -11.94
CA PRO A 302 29.17 -17.59 -11.45
C PRO A 302 29.66 -19.04 -11.40
N SER A 303 29.05 -19.87 -10.54
CA SER A 303 29.44 -21.28 -10.37
C SER A 303 29.47 -22.05 -11.69
N ALA A 304 28.50 -21.84 -12.58
CA ALA A 304 28.45 -22.52 -13.88
C ALA A 304 29.65 -22.19 -14.78
N THR A 305 30.15 -20.95 -14.74
CA THR A 305 31.36 -20.57 -15.49
C THR A 305 32.62 -21.17 -14.87
N MET A 306 32.67 -21.29 -13.54
CA MET A 306 33.73 -22.03 -12.87
C MET A 306 33.72 -23.51 -13.24
N ASP A 307 32.54 -24.14 -13.28
CA ASP A 307 32.37 -25.54 -13.65
C ASP A 307 32.84 -25.79 -15.09
N ALA A 308 32.42 -24.95 -16.03
CA ALA A 308 32.87 -25.01 -17.42
C ALA A 308 34.40 -24.82 -17.54
N TYR A 309 34.96 -23.86 -16.81
CA TYR A 309 36.41 -23.65 -16.82
C TYR A 309 37.19 -24.82 -16.20
N ARG A 310 36.66 -25.49 -15.17
CA ARG A 310 37.28 -26.71 -14.63
C ARG A 310 37.27 -27.85 -15.64
N ASP A 311 36.21 -27.96 -16.44
CA ASP A 311 36.03 -29.03 -17.42
C ASP A 311 36.96 -28.87 -18.63
N HIS A 312 37.01 -27.67 -19.23
CA HIS A 312 37.69 -27.46 -20.50
C HIS A 312 38.32 -26.06 -20.68
N GLY A 313 38.55 -25.31 -19.60
CA GLY A 313 39.19 -24.00 -19.66
C GLY A 313 40.68 -24.08 -19.98
N GLU A 314 41.15 -23.16 -20.83
CA GLU A 314 42.56 -23.08 -21.25
C GLU A 314 43.24 -21.83 -20.68
N ALA A 315 44.30 -22.03 -19.89
CA ALA A 315 45.05 -20.94 -19.27
C ALA A 315 46.17 -20.43 -20.20
N GLU A 316 45.99 -19.25 -20.81
CA GLU A 316 47.03 -18.55 -21.56
C GLU A 316 47.58 -17.36 -20.76
N ALA A 317 48.90 -17.35 -20.54
CA ALA A 317 49.56 -16.27 -19.81
C ALA A 317 49.44 -14.94 -20.57
N ASN A 318 49.05 -13.87 -19.86
CA ASN A 318 48.89 -12.52 -20.42
C ASN A 318 47.91 -12.45 -21.61
N ALA A 319 46.92 -13.35 -21.66
CA ALA A 319 45.87 -13.33 -22.67
C ALA A 319 45.22 -11.96 -22.80
N VAL A 320 45.04 -11.20 -21.71
CA VAL A 320 44.49 -9.83 -21.72
C VAL A 320 45.31 -8.86 -22.59
N THR A 321 46.63 -9.03 -22.73
CA THR A 321 47.47 -8.21 -23.62
C THR A 321 47.78 -8.87 -24.96
N ALA A 322 47.41 -10.13 -25.15
CA ALA A 322 47.64 -10.83 -26.41
C ALA A 322 46.85 -10.19 -27.56
N ASN A 323 47.51 -10.06 -28.73
CA ASN A 323 46.97 -9.49 -29.96
C ASN A 323 46.30 -8.12 -29.79
N LEU A 324 46.88 -7.25 -28.96
CA LEU A 324 46.25 -5.99 -28.57
C LEU A 324 45.87 -5.11 -29.76
N ASP A 325 46.74 -4.98 -30.78
CA ASP A 325 46.44 -4.17 -31.98
C ASP A 325 45.17 -4.64 -32.70
N PHE A 326 44.97 -5.95 -32.81
CA PHE A 326 43.75 -6.51 -33.41
C PHE A 326 42.51 -6.16 -32.58
N TRP A 327 42.59 -6.36 -31.26
CA TRP A 327 41.47 -6.13 -30.35
C TRP A 327 41.12 -4.65 -30.23
N LEU A 328 42.11 -3.76 -30.14
CA LEU A 328 41.89 -2.31 -30.18
C LEU A 328 41.31 -1.87 -31.53
N GLY A 329 41.64 -2.55 -32.62
CA GLY A 329 41.03 -2.35 -33.93
C GLY A 329 39.58 -2.83 -34.05
N VAL A 330 39.01 -3.56 -33.09
CA VAL A 330 37.59 -3.98 -33.12
C VAL A 330 36.65 -2.79 -32.92
N LEU A 331 36.92 -1.92 -31.94
CA LEU A 331 36.02 -0.81 -31.61
C LEU A 331 35.87 0.19 -32.80
N PRO A 332 36.95 0.64 -33.48
CA PRO A 332 36.81 1.46 -34.68
C PRO A 332 36.09 0.76 -35.84
N ARG A 333 36.25 -0.57 -35.99
CA ARG A 333 35.51 -1.35 -37.00
C ARG A 333 34.02 -1.41 -36.70
N LEU A 334 33.63 -1.50 -35.42
CA LEU A 334 32.24 -1.40 -34.99
C LEU A 334 31.67 -0.01 -35.30
N GLU A 335 32.44 1.06 -35.09
CA GLU A 335 32.02 2.41 -35.45
C GLU A 335 31.85 2.59 -36.97
N GLN A 336 32.77 2.06 -37.78
CA GLN A 336 32.66 2.03 -39.25
C GLN A 336 31.47 1.17 -39.74
N ALA A 337 31.02 0.22 -38.92
CA ALA A 337 29.80 -0.54 -39.12
C ALA A 337 28.52 0.21 -38.68
N GLY A 338 28.64 1.45 -38.22
CA GLY A 338 27.51 2.26 -37.73
C GLY A 338 27.12 1.97 -36.28
N ILE A 339 27.89 1.16 -35.56
CA ILE A 339 27.63 0.83 -34.16
C ILE A 339 28.43 1.77 -33.27
N ARG A 340 27.75 2.75 -32.68
CA ARG A 340 28.33 3.66 -31.67
C ARG A 340 28.45 2.94 -30.33
N VAL A 341 29.59 2.28 -30.10
CA VAL A 341 29.79 1.44 -28.89
C VAL A 341 29.78 2.27 -27.61
N ASP A 342 30.28 3.51 -27.65
CA ASP A 342 30.23 4.43 -26.49
C ASP A 342 28.80 4.73 -26.05
N GLU A 343 27.87 4.92 -27.00
CA GLU A 343 26.45 5.14 -26.71
C GLU A 343 25.82 3.87 -26.10
N VAL A 344 26.21 2.68 -26.59
CA VAL A 344 25.79 1.40 -26.00
C VAL A 344 26.27 1.26 -24.56
N MET A 345 27.52 1.60 -24.27
CA MET A 345 28.08 1.51 -22.93
C MET A 345 27.43 2.51 -21.97
N GLN A 346 27.14 3.73 -22.43
CA GLN A 346 26.42 4.72 -21.64
C GLN A 346 24.99 4.24 -21.30
N ASP A 347 24.26 3.75 -22.31
CA ASP A 347 22.93 3.20 -22.11
C ASP A 347 22.94 1.97 -21.18
N LEU A 348 23.97 1.11 -21.26
CA LEU A 348 24.15 -0.01 -20.33
C LEU A 348 24.43 0.45 -18.89
N GLN A 349 25.14 1.57 -18.71
CA GLN A 349 25.37 2.16 -17.39
C GLN A 349 24.07 2.69 -16.80
N ASP A 350 23.32 3.47 -17.57
CA ASP A 350 22.05 4.09 -17.14
C ASP A 350 20.98 3.02 -16.83
N ARG A 351 20.83 2.03 -17.72
CA ARG A 351 19.94 0.88 -17.49
C ARG A 351 20.45 -0.04 -16.39
N GLY A 352 21.77 -0.10 -16.15
CA GLY A 352 22.39 -0.94 -15.13
C GLY A 352 21.91 -0.60 -13.72
N VAL A 353 21.80 0.69 -13.39
CA VAL A 353 21.24 1.16 -12.11
C VAL A 353 19.78 0.75 -12.00
N LYS A 354 18.99 0.98 -13.07
CA LYS A 354 17.56 0.61 -13.08
C LYS A 354 17.37 -0.90 -12.87
N LEU A 355 18.12 -1.75 -13.58
CA LEU A 355 18.02 -3.21 -13.44
C LEU A 355 18.35 -3.68 -12.01
N PHE A 356 19.27 -3.00 -11.32
CA PHE A 356 19.57 -3.30 -9.92
C PHE A 356 18.46 -2.84 -8.98
N SER A 357 17.85 -1.67 -9.22
CA SER A 357 16.65 -1.23 -8.51
C SER A 357 15.48 -2.21 -8.71
N ASP A 358 15.23 -2.64 -9.96
CA ASP A 358 14.17 -3.60 -10.28
C ASP A 358 14.40 -4.96 -9.60
N ALA A 359 15.65 -5.46 -9.59
CA ALA A 359 16.01 -6.70 -8.88
C ALA A 359 15.87 -6.55 -7.36
N PHE A 360 16.16 -5.37 -6.82
CA PHE A 360 15.99 -5.08 -5.40
C PHE A 360 14.50 -4.95 -5.01
N ASP A 361 13.69 -4.32 -5.85
CA ASP A 361 12.22 -4.32 -5.71
C ASP A 361 11.66 -5.74 -5.71
N SER A 362 12.14 -6.58 -6.63
CA SER A 362 11.74 -8.00 -6.71
C SER A 362 12.17 -8.79 -5.47
N LEU A 363 13.41 -8.59 -4.99
CA LEU A 363 13.89 -9.14 -3.72
C LEU A 363 12.95 -8.77 -2.57
N LEU A 364 12.65 -7.48 -2.41
CA LEU A 364 11.81 -7.01 -1.31
C LEU A 364 10.37 -7.53 -1.45
N GLY A 365 9.85 -7.62 -2.68
CA GLY A 365 8.56 -8.25 -2.99
C GLY A 365 8.51 -9.72 -2.59
N ASN A 366 9.49 -10.51 -3.02
CA ASN A 366 9.60 -11.93 -2.68
C ASN A 366 9.82 -12.15 -1.18
N LEU A 367 10.59 -11.27 -0.52
CA LEU A 367 10.79 -11.30 0.92
C LEU A 367 9.52 -10.97 1.68
N ARG A 368 8.72 -9.99 1.20
CA ARG A 368 7.38 -9.69 1.74
C ARG A 368 6.46 -10.89 1.56
N ALA A 369 6.43 -11.52 0.40
CA ALA A 369 5.63 -12.70 0.12
C ALA A 369 6.03 -13.88 1.03
N LYS A 370 7.33 -14.15 1.15
CA LYS A 370 7.87 -15.21 2.01
C LYS A 370 7.66 -14.92 3.50
N ARG A 371 7.78 -13.66 3.91
CA ARG A 371 7.37 -13.18 5.25
C ARG A 371 5.88 -13.43 5.45
N ALA A 372 5.03 -13.10 4.49
CA ALA A 372 3.60 -13.37 4.56
C ALA A 372 3.29 -14.89 4.61
N THR A 373 4.06 -15.75 3.95
CA THR A 373 3.95 -17.22 4.07
C THR A 373 4.41 -17.72 5.44
N LEU A 374 5.54 -17.21 5.94
CA LEU A 374 6.09 -17.60 7.25
C LEU A 374 5.22 -17.08 8.41
N ILE A 375 4.61 -15.91 8.28
CA ILE A 375 3.59 -15.43 9.21
C ILE A 375 2.25 -16.16 8.96
N GLY A 376 1.92 -16.49 7.71
CA GLY A 376 0.73 -17.23 7.30
C GLY A 376 0.67 -18.66 7.82
N ALA A 377 1.82 -19.29 8.10
CA ALA A 377 1.89 -20.57 8.81
C ALA A 377 1.54 -20.44 10.32
N SER A 378 1.36 -19.22 10.83
CA SER A 378 1.00 -18.94 12.22
C SER A 378 0.22 -17.61 12.37
N GLY A 379 -0.94 -17.49 11.71
CA GLY A 379 -2.02 -16.59 12.19
C GLY A 379 -2.56 -15.51 11.23
N GLU A 380 -2.97 -15.85 9.99
CA GLU A 380 -4.06 -15.09 9.33
C GLU A 380 -5.15 -16.10 8.98
N GLY A 381 -6.05 -16.35 9.93
CA GLY A 381 -7.17 -17.27 9.74
C GLY A 381 -8.43 -16.53 9.33
N GLN A 382 -8.97 -16.85 8.17
CA GLN A 382 -10.40 -16.70 7.93
C GLN A 382 -11.02 -18.09 8.07
N SER A 383 -11.85 -18.27 9.09
CA SER A 383 -12.59 -19.52 9.29
C SER A 383 -14.08 -19.26 9.10
N VAL A 384 -14.77 -20.31 8.65
CA VAL A 384 -16.11 -20.16 8.10
C VAL A 384 -16.93 -21.38 8.49
N GLU A 385 -18.07 -21.12 9.14
CA GLU A 385 -19.09 -22.14 9.40
C GLU A 385 -20.44 -21.61 8.89
N PHE A 386 -20.94 -22.22 7.81
CA PHE A 386 -22.20 -21.81 7.19
C PHE A 386 -23.41 -22.64 7.67
N GLY A 387 -23.19 -23.65 8.50
CA GLY A 387 -24.25 -24.51 9.05
C GLY A 387 -25.18 -25.05 7.96
N ALA A 388 -26.50 -24.93 8.18
CA ALA A 388 -27.53 -25.38 7.23
C ALA A 388 -27.49 -24.68 5.86
N ALA A 389 -26.81 -23.55 5.72
CA ALA A 389 -26.70 -22.80 4.46
C ALA A 389 -25.48 -23.19 3.61
N SER A 390 -24.67 -24.16 4.07
CA SER A 390 -23.44 -24.59 3.40
C SER A 390 -23.66 -25.01 1.95
N GLY A 391 -24.74 -25.74 1.63
CA GLY A 391 -25.03 -26.17 0.26
C GLY A 391 -25.23 -25.01 -0.73
N THR A 392 -26.00 -24.00 -0.32
CA THR A 392 -26.26 -22.79 -1.13
C THR A 392 -24.97 -22.02 -1.40
N VAL A 393 -24.14 -21.84 -0.37
CA VAL A 393 -22.88 -21.10 -0.49
C VAL A 393 -21.87 -21.87 -1.34
N VAL A 394 -21.71 -23.17 -1.12
CA VAL A 394 -20.80 -24.02 -1.91
C VAL A 394 -21.15 -23.99 -3.39
N ALA A 395 -22.44 -24.12 -3.75
CA ALA A 395 -22.89 -24.03 -5.13
C ALA A 395 -22.62 -22.64 -5.75
N ALA A 396 -22.80 -21.57 -4.99
CA ALA A 396 -22.49 -20.21 -5.45
C ALA A 396 -20.99 -20.01 -5.68
N LEU A 397 -20.13 -20.55 -4.79
CA LEU A 397 -18.67 -20.50 -4.94
C LEU A 397 -18.19 -21.28 -6.16
N GLU A 398 -18.78 -22.46 -6.44
CA GLU A 398 -18.49 -23.24 -7.65
C GLU A 398 -18.87 -22.48 -8.92
N SER A 399 -20.07 -21.89 -8.94
CA SER A 399 -20.53 -21.07 -10.06
C SER A 399 -19.64 -19.84 -10.28
N ALA A 400 -19.22 -19.16 -9.21
CA ALA A 400 -18.29 -18.04 -9.28
C ALA A 400 -16.90 -18.46 -9.79
N GLY A 401 -16.42 -19.65 -9.41
CA GLY A 401 -15.19 -20.25 -9.93
C GLY A 401 -15.29 -20.51 -11.44
N ALA A 402 -16.37 -21.15 -11.89
CA ALA A 402 -16.63 -21.40 -13.32
C ALA A 402 -16.73 -20.10 -14.14
N ALA A 403 -17.34 -19.06 -13.57
CA ALA A 403 -17.44 -17.73 -14.17
C ALA A 403 -16.15 -16.91 -14.08
N ARG A 404 -15.11 -17.43 -13.42
CA ARG A 404 -13.80 -16.77 -13.21
C ARG A 404 -13.93 -15.37 -12.59
N VAL A 405 -14.80 -15.24 -11.58
CA VAL A 405 -15.13 -13.95 -10.95
C VAL A 405 -13.88 -13.22 -10.45
N ALA A 406 -12.97 -13.91 -9.76
CA ALA A 406 -11.75 -13.31 -9.22
C ALA A 406 -10.85 -12.73 -10.33
N GLU A 407 -10.53 -13.53 -11.35
CA GLU A 407 -9.71 -13.13 -12.50
C GLU A 407 -10.34 -11.94 -13.26
N ARG A 408 -11.64 -12.02 -13.57
CA ARG A 408 -12.35 -11.00 -14.34
C ARG A 408 -12.47 -9.68 -13.58
N LEU A 409 -12.70 -9.73 -12.28
CA LEU A 409 -12.74 -8.56 -11.42
C LEU A 409 -11.38 -7.83 -11.43
N TRP A 410 -10.26 -8.55 -11.26
CA TRP A 410 -8.92 -7.96 -11.30
C TRP A 410 -8.49 -7.45 -12.69
N ARG A 411 -9.09 -7.99 -13.76
CA ARG A 411 -8.96 -7.46 -15.13
C ARG A 411 -9.85 -6.25 -15.41
N ALA A 412 -10.60 -5.77 -14.42
CA ALA A 412 -11.58 -4.71 -14.55
C ALA A 412 -12.62 -5.01 -15.65
N ASP A 413 -13.03 -6.27 -15.81
CA ASP A 413 -14.02 -6.69 -16.79
C ASP A 413 -15.44 -6.29 -16.35
N ALA A 414 -15.94 -5.17 -16.87
CA ALA A 414 -17.27 -4.65 -16.57
C ALA A 414 -18.42 -5.60 -16.97
N SER A 415 -18.19 -6.52 -17.93
CA SER A 415 -19.19 -7.51 -18.33
C SER A 415 -19.44 -8.59 -17.28
N LEU A 416 -18.70 -8.56 -16.16
CA LEU A 416 -18.93 -9.41 -15.01
C LEU A 416 -20.31 -9.18 -14.39
N TRP A 417 -20.79 -7.94 -14.31
CA TRP A 417 -22.04 -7.61 -13.61
C TRP A 417 -23.25 -7.43 -14.52
N THR A 418 -23.04 -7.15 -15.81
CA THR A 418 -24.14 -6.84 -16.74
C THR A 418 -23.74 -7.07 -18.19
N ALA A 419 -24.71 -7.45 -19.01
CA ALA A 419 -24.57 -7.53 -20.47
C ALA A 419 -24.84 -6.18 -21.17
N ASP A 420 -25.39 -5.18 -20.47
CA ASP A 420 -25.72 -3.87 -21.04
C ASP A 420 -24.44 -3.05 -21.30
N PRO A 421 -24.11 -2.69 -22.55
CA PRO A 421 -22.88 -1.95 -22.88
C PRO A 421 -22.84 -0.53 -22.29
N GLY A 422 -23.99 0.11 -22.08
CA GLY A 422 -24.09 1.42 -21.45
C GLY A 422 -23.74 1.36 -19.96
N VAL A 423 -24.25 0.35 -19.25
CA VAL A 423 -23.90 0.12 -17.83
C VAL A 423 -22.45 -0.36 -17.70
N GLN A 424 -21.94 -1.18 -18.63
CA GLN A 424 -20.54 -1.60 -18.64
C GLN A 424 -19.57 -0.40 -18.70
N ARG A 425 -19.85 0.62 -19.52
CA ARG A 425 -19.03 1.85 -19.54
C ARG A 425 -19.02 2.56 -18.20
N GLN A 426 -20.19 2.72 -17.57
CA GLN A 426 -20.30 3.34 -16.25
C GLN A 426 -19.53 2.57 -15.16
N ILE A 427 -19.50 1.24 -15.27
CA ILE A 427 -18.72 0.38 -14.38
C ILE A 427 -17.22 0.54 -14.63
N ALA A 428 -16.79 0.48 -15.90
CA ALA A 428 -15.39 0.62 -16.28
C ALA A 428 -14.78 1.94 -15.75
N ASP A 429 -15.57 3.03 -15.78
CA ASP A 429 -15.20 4.34 -15.23
C ASP A 429 -15.23 4.40 -13.68
N ARG A 430 -15.32 3.26 -12.98
CA ARG A 430 -15.39 3.18 -11.51
C ARG A 430 -14.52 2.09 -10.89
N LEU A 431 -13.60 1.50 -11.66
CA LEU A 431 -12.75 0.38 -11.24
C LEU A 431 -11.31 0.78 -10.89
N GLY A 432 -10.99 2.07 -10.84
CA GLY A 432 -9.65 2.57 -10.49
C GLY A 432 -9.17 2.15 -9.09
N TRP A 433 -10.10 1.85 -8.18
CA TRP A 433 -9.82 1.42 -6.81
C TRP A 433 -9.03 0.10 -6.74
N LEU A 434 -9.14 -0.77 -7.74
CA LEU A 434 -8.37 -2.02 -7.79
C LEU A 434 -6.86 -1.79 -7.75
N ARG A 435 -6.38 -0.64 -8.25
CA ARG A 435 -4.95 -0.32 -8.34
C ARG A 435 -4.53 0.84 -7.44
N VAL A 436 -5.48 1.44 -6.72
CA VAL A 436 -5.23 2.68 -5.97
C VAL A 436 -4.17 2.49 -4.89
N ALA A 437 -4.15 1.35 -4.21
CA ALA A 437 -3.19 1.09 -3.14
C ALA A 437 -1.74 1.12 -3.68
N SER A 438 -1.50 0.48 -4.82
CA SER A 438 -0.20 0.46 -5.51
C SER A 438 0.20 1.84 -6.04
N SER A 439 -0.73 2.57 -6.68
CA SER A 439 -0.48 3.93 -7.17
C SER A 439 -0.17 4.91 -6.03
N MET A 440 -0.94 4.87 -4.95
CA MET A 440 -0.71 5.72 -3.78
C MET A 440 0.53 5.30 -2.99
N ARG A 441 0.95 4.04 -3.08
CA ARG A 441 2.19 3.58 -2.43
C ARG A 441 3.44 4.24 -3.02
N ALA A 442 3.41 4.59 -4.31
CA ALA A 442 4.47 5.37 -4.95
C ALA A 442 4.50 6.83 -4.41
N GLU A 443 3.33 7.40 -4.12
CA GLU A 443 3.18 8.78 -3.62
C GLU A 443 3.35 8.90 -2.09
N ALA A 444 3.28 7.79 -1.36
CA ALA A 444 3.19 7.75 0.10
C ALA A 444 4.31 8.51 0.81
N SER A 445 5.56 8.43 0.31
CA SER A 445 6.69 9.14 0.90
C SER A 445 6.61 10.65 0.68
N ALA A 446 6.15 11.10 -0.49
CA ALA A 446 5.94 12.52 -0.77
C ALA A 446 4.79 13.09 0.08
N LEU A 447 3.71 12.32 0.23
CA LEU A 447 2.59 12.66 1.10
C LEU A 447 3.04 12.77 2.57
N GLY A 448 3.85 11.83 3.07
CA GLY A 448 4.36 11.84 4.45
C GLY A 448 5.26 13.05 4.75
N ARG A 449 6.10 13.47 3.79
CA ARG A 449 6.91 14.70 3.93
C ARG A 449 6.02 15.93 4.01
N TRP A 450 5.09 16.09 3.07
CA TRP A 450 4.15 17.21 3.09
C TRP A 450 3.32 17.26 4.37
N ALA A 451 2.81 16.12 4.84
CA ALA A 451 2.03 16.04 6.06
C ALA A 451 2.88 16.44 7.27
N THR A 452 4.16 16.03 7.29
CA THR A 452 5.08 16.38 8.37
C THR A 452 5.37 17.88 8.43
N GLU A 453 5.59 18.50 7.28
CA GLU A 453 5.80 19.95 7.18
C GLU A 453 4.53 20.71 7.55
N THR A 454 3.38 20.27 7.03
CA THR A 454 2.08 20.92 7.24
C THR A 454 1.62 20.83 8.70
N ALA A 455 1.91 19.71 9.37
CA ALA A 455 1.54 19.51 10.77
C ALA A 455 2.32 20.41 11.75
N ARG A 456 3.40 21.08 11.33
CA ARG A 456 4.15 22.00 12.21
C ARG A 456 3.29 23.21 12.55
N GLY A 457 3.01 23.40 13.84
CA GLY A 457 2.17 24.48 14.33
C GLY A 457 0.67 24.24 14.15
N VAL A 458 0.25 23.08 13.62
CA VAL A 458 -1.15 22.68 13.57
C VAL A 458 -1.45 21.79 14.79
N ARG A 459 -2.46 22.17 15.56
CA ARG A 459 -2.97 21.41 16.70
C ARG A 459 -4.22 20.62 16.33
N ASP A 460 -5.06 21.19 15.48
CA ASP A 460 -6.36 20.65 15.13
C ASP A 460 -6.50 20.53 13.62
N VAL A 461 -6.87 19.33 13.16
CA VAL A 461 -7.29 19.07 11.78
C VAL A 461 -8.80 18.76 11.82
N VAL A 462 -9.60 19.53 11.11
CA VAL A 462 -11.04 19.31 10.98
C VAL A 462 -11.36 18.87 9.56
N LEU A 463 -11.83 17.64 9.41
CA LEU A 463 -12.26 17.08 8.13
C LEU A 463 -13.74 17.37 7.88
N LEU A 464 -14.01 18.11 6.82
CA LEU A 464 -15.34 18.42 6.31
C LEU A 464 -15.61 17.50 5.12
N GLY A 465 -16.43 16.47 5.34
CA GLY A 465 -16.71 15.45 4.33
C GLY A 465 -17.97 14.69 4.67
N MET A 466 -18.48 13.91 3.71
CA MET A 466 -19.63 13.03 3.91
C MET A 466 -19.33 11.64 3.33
N GLY A 467 -19.88 10.60 3.95
CA GLY A 467 -19.76 9.23 3.46
C GLY A 467 -18.30 8.78 3.33
N GLY A 468 -17.92 8.32 2.13
CA GLY A 468 -16.56 7.77 1.89
C GLY A 468 -15.45 8.81 2.11
N SER A 469 -15.76 10.10 2.02
CA SER A 469 -14.83 11.19 2.29
C SER A 469 -14.63 11.50 3.78
N SER A 470 -15.41 10.89 4.69
CA SER A 470 -15.29 11.07 6.15
C SER A 470 -15.06 9.77 6.92
N LEU A 471 -15.72 8.67 6.53
CA LEU A 471 -15.73 7.41 7.28
C LEU A 471 -14.39 6.68 7.28
N ALA A 472 -13.69 6.58 6.15
CA ALA A 472 -12.38 5.90 6.12
C ALA A 472 -11.32 6.64 6.97
N PRO A 473 -11.19 7.98 6.91
CA PRO A 473 -10.38 8.75 7.86
C PRO A 473 -10.74 8.51 9.34
N GLU A 474 -12.04 8.47 9.67
CA GLU A 474 -12.52 8.18 11.03
C GLU A 474 -12.09 6.78 11.48
N VAL A 475 -12.27 5.77 10.62
CA VAL A 475 -11.81 4.39 10.88
C VAL A 475 -10.33 4.36 11.19
N MET A 476 -9.49 4.99 10.36
CA MET A 476 -8.04 5.00 10.55
C MET A 476 -7.65 5.70 11.86
N ARG A 477 -8.27 6.86 12.16
CA ARG A 477 -8.05 7.60 13.42
C ARG A 477 -8.38 6.74 14.64
N ASP A 478 -9.56 6.15 14.69
CA ASP A 478 -10.07 5.49 15.89
C ASP A 478 -9.50 4.07 16.07
N THR A 479 -9.04 3.45 14.97
CA THR A 479 -8.41 2.12 15.01
C THR A 479 -6.92 2.21 15.32
N ILE A 480 -6.17 3.07 14.63
CA ILE A 480 -4.70 3.14 14.71
C ILE A 480 -4.27 4.17 15.76
N GLY A 481 -4.95 5.32 15.81
CA GLY A 481 -4.58 6.46 16.65
C GLY A 481 -3.66 7.46 15.94
N ALA A 482 -3.58 8.65 16.52
CA ALA A 482 -2.62 9.68 16.11
C ALA A 482 -1.26 9.47 16.77
N ALA A 483 -0.16 9.74 16.05
CA ALA A 483 1.18 9.68 16.61
C ALA A 483 1.44 10.86 17.58
N ILE A 484 2.35 10.65 18.54
CA ILE A 484 2.71 11.69 19.52
C ILE A 484 3.22 12.95 18.81
N GLY A 485 2.72 14.11 19.21
CA GLY A 485 3.11 15.41 18.64
C GLY A 485 2.47 15.71 17.28
N ARG A 486 1.53 14.89 16.81
CA ARG A 486 0.72 15.17 15.61
C ARG A 486 -0.62 15.81 15.99
N PRO A 487 -1.26 16.54 15.04
CA PRO A 487 -2.54 17.16 15.29
C PRO A 487 -3.65 16.16 15.60
N ARG A 488 -4.67 16.62 16.33
CA ARG A 488 -5.92 15.90 16.54
C ARG A 488 -6.79 15.98 15.30
N LEU A 489 -7.35 14.86 14.85
CA LEU A 489 -8.31 14.82 13.74
C LEU A 489 -9.75 14.74 14.25
N THR A 490 -10.54 15.77 13.93
CA THR A 490 -11.98 15.82 14.17
C THR A 490 -12.71 15.69 12.85
N VAL A 491 -13.65 14.75 12.75
CA VAL A 491 -14.53 14.63 11.59
C VAL A 491 -15.80 15.42 11.88
N LEU A 492 -16.13 16.37 11.01
CA LEU A 492 -17.36 17.15 11.07
C LEU A 492 -18.22 16.83 9.85
N ASP A 493 -19.06 15.82 10.00
CA ASP A 493 -19.99 15.31 8.99
C ASP A 493 -21.45 15.34 9.48
N SER A 494 -21.74 16.37 10.28
CA SER A 494 -23.10 16.71 10.72
C SER A 494 -23.39 18.18 10.46
N THR A 495 -24.66 18.46 10.16
CA THR A 495 -25.22 19.81 10.00
C THR A 495 -25.99 20.25 11.26
N SER A 496 -25.96 19.46 12.34
CA SER A 496 -26.54 19.90 13.62
C SER A 496 -25.85 21.19 14.08
N PRO A 497 -26.61 22.26 14.38
CA PRO A 497 -26.02 23.51 14.83
C PRO A 497 -25.22 23.35 16.13
N GLU A 498 -25.63 22.45 17.03
CA GLU A 498 -24.90 22.09 18.25
C GLU A 498 -23.55 21.42 17.93
N ALA A 499 -23.53 20.47 16.98
CA ALA A 499 -22.30 19.82 16.55
C ALA A 499 -21.31 20.82 15.91
N VAL A 500 -21.82 21.66 15.01
CA VAL A 500 -21.04 22.71 14.32
C VAL A 500 -20.47 23.70 15.33
N ALA A 501 -21.30 24.20 16.25
CA ALA A 501 -20.86 25.13 17.29
C ALA A 501 -19.85 24.49 18.24
N ARG A 502 -20.07 23.24 18.67
CA ARG A 502 -19.15 22.52 19.57
C ARG A 502 -17.77 22.36 18.94
N VAL A 503 -17.70 21.95 17.67
CA VAL A 503 -16.41 21.83 16.98
C VAL A 503 -15.76 23.21 16.89
N ALA A 504 -16.44 24.21 16.33
CA ALA A 504 -15.90 25.55 16.14
C ALA A 504 -15.41 26.22 17.45
N ASN A 505 -16.13 26.02 18.56
CA ASN A 505 -15.77 26.60 19.87
C ASN A 505 -14.61 25.85 20.55
N SER A 506 -14.25 24.66 20.08
CA SER A 506 -13.14 23.86 20.62
C SER A 506 -11.79 24.11 19.96
N LEU A 507 -11.77 24.90 18.87
CA LEU A 507 -10.58 25.11 18.06
C LEU A 507 -9.69 26.23 18.59
N ASP A 508 -8.39 26.02 18.47
CA ASP A 508 -7.39 27.08 18.43
C ASP A 508 -7.27 27.56 16.97
N TRP A 509 -7.85 28.72 16.65
CA TRP A 509 -8.00 29.19 15.27
C TRP A 509 -6.66 29.47 14.58
N ASP A 510 -5.60 29.82 15.31
CA ASP A 510 -4.27 30.01 14.73
C ASP A 510 -3.59 28.68 14.37
N ALA A 511 -3.99 27.59 15.04
CA ALA A 511 -3.42 26.25 14.91
C ALA A 511 -4.40 25.24 14.27
N ALA A 512 -5.47 25.70 13.62
CA ALA A 512 -6.46 24.86 12.95
C ALA A 512 -6.20 24.74 11.45
N LEU A 513 -6.41 23.52 10.92
CA LEU A 513 -6.37 23.19 9.50
C LEU A 513 -7.66 22.46 9.10
N PHE A 514 -8.28 22.87 8.00
CA PHE A 514 -9.54 22.33 7.50
C PHE A 514 -9.31 21.53 6.23
N LEU A 515 -9.69 20.26 6.24
CA LEU A 515 -9.69 19.41 5.06
C LEU A 515 -11.08 19.42 4.45
N VAL A 516 -11.25 20.06 3.30
CA VAL A 516 -12.51 20.12 2.56
C VAL A 516 -12.51 18.96 1.57
N ALA A 517 -13.27 17.92 1.85
CA ALA A 517 -13.24 16.66 1.12
C ALA A 517 -14.59 16.39 0.43
N SER A 518 -14.62 16.55 -0.90
CA SER A 518 -15.81 16.23 -1.71
C SER A 518 -15.39 15.80 -3.11
N LYS A 519 -15.78 14.59 -3.51
CA LYS A 519 -15.54 14.05 -4.86
C LYS A 519 -16.15 14.95 -5.94
N SER A 520 -17.44 15.28 -5.80
CA SER A 520 -18.15 16.12 -6.78
C SER A 520 -17.85 17.61 -6.64
N GLY A 521 -17.30 18.03 -5.50
CA GLY A 521 -17.09 19.44 -5.13
C GLY A 521 -18.38 20.20 -4.77
N GLY A 522 -19.55 19.56 -4.88
CA GLY A 522 -20.88 20.18 -4.70
C GLY A 522 -21.70 19.59 -3.57
N THR A 523 -21.10 18.81 -2.67
CA THR A 523 -21.80 18.26 -1.49
C THR A 523 -22.27 19.41 -0.60
N LEU A 524 -23.58 19.58 -0.44
CA LEU A 524 -24.20 20.73 0.24
C LEU A 524 -23.63 20.92 1.64
N GLU A 525 -23.54 19.85 2.42
CA GLU A 525 -23.10 19.90 3.81
C GLU A 525 -21.63 20.28 3.93
N THR A 526 -20.77 19.70 3.09
CA THR A 526 -19.34 20.07 3.03
C THR A 526 -19.17 21.54 2.63
N ALA A 527 -19.95 22.01 1.65
CA ALA A 527 -19.89 23.38 1.16
C ALA A 527 -20.33 24.39 2.24
N THR A 528 -21.46 24.17 2.91
CA THR A 528 -21.95 25.09 3.95
C THR A 528 -21.04 25.13 5.17
N LEU A 529 -20.45 23.99 5.56
CA LEU A 529 -19.42 23.94 6.61
C LEU A 529 -18.16 24.72 6.21
N CYS A 530 -17.69 24.54 4.98
CA CYS A 530 -16.53 25.26 4.45
C CYS A 530 -16.78 26.78 4.45
N ASP A 531 -17.94 27.23 3.99
CA ASP A 531 -18.29 28.66 3.96
C ASP A 531 -18.39 29.24 5.36
N TYR A 532 -19.02 28.54 6.30
CA TYR A 532 -19.09 28.94 7.70
C TYR A 532 -17.70 29.12 8.33
N LEU A 533 -16.82 28.14 8.19
CA LEU A 533 -15.48 28.18 8.77
C LEU A 533 -14.58 29.22 8.08
N TRP A 534 -14.74 29.41 6.77
CA TRP A 534 -14.06 30.46 6.02
C TRP A 534 -14.46 31.85 6.53
N GLN A 535 -15.77 32.10 6.67
CA GLN A 535 -16.30 33.37 7.14
C GLN A 535 -15.78 33.73 8.53
N ARG A 536 -15.59 32.73 9.42
CA ARG A 536 -15.03 32.96 10.76
C ARG A 536 -13.61 33.53 10.73
N TYR A 537 -12.75 33.12 9.79
CA TYR A 537 -11.43 33.74 9.63
C TYR A 537 -11.52 35.15 9.05
N ALA A 538 -12.43 35.37 8.10
CA ALA A 538 -12.66 36.70 7.55
C ALA A 538 -13.11 37.69 8.64
N GLU A 539 -13.99 37.26 9.55
CA GLU A 539 -14.46 38.05 10.70
C GLU A 539 -13.36 38.33 11.73
N GLN A 540 -12.37 37.43 11.86
CA GLN A 540 -11.19 37.63 12.70
C GLN A 540 -10.13 38.54 12.06
N GLY A 541 -10.36 39.01 10.83
CA GLY A 541 -9.45 39.91 10.12
C GLY A 541 -8.22 39.22 9.51
N ASP A 542 -8.27 37.90 9.30
CA ASP A 542 -7.18 37.18 8.65
C ASP A 542 -7.05 37.60 7.15
N PRO A 543 -5.90 38.15 6.72
CA PRO A 543 -5.71 38.60 5.34
C PRO A 543 -5.55 37.46 4.33
N ALA A 544 -5.31 36.22 4.77
CA ALA A 544 -5.14 35.06 3.89
C ALA A 544 -5.74 33.77 4.50
N PRO A 545 -7.07 33.65 4.64
CA PRO A 545 -7.73 32.49 5.24
C PRO A 545 -7.40 31.16 4.54
N GLY A 546 -7.16 31.19 3.22
CA GLY A 546 -6.84 30.01 2.40
C GLY A 546 -5.69 29.15 2.92
N ARG A 547 -4.73 29.73 3.65
CA ARG A 547 -3.63 28.95 4.24
C ARG A 547 -4.11 27.93 5.29
N HIS A 548 -5.33 28.07 5.80
CA HIS A 548 -5.95 27.16 6.77
C HIS A 548 -6.76 26.03 6.11
N PHE A 549 -6.88 26.01 4.78
CA PHE A 549 -7.72 25.05 4.06
C PHE A 549 -6.92 24.20 3.08
N VAL A 550 -7.30 22.93 2.97
CA VAL A 550 -6.81 21.96 1.98
C VAL A 550 -8.00 21.32 1.30
N ALA A 551 -7.99 21.24 -0.03
CA ALA A 551 -9.03 20.56 -0.79
C ALA A 551 -8.61 19.14 -1.15
N ILE A 552 -9.54 18.18 -1.05
CA ILE A 552 -9.42 16.83 -1.58
C ILE A 552 -10.63 16.59 -2.48
N THR A 553 -10.41 16.46 -3.79
CA THR A 553 -11.49 16.45 -4.78
C THR A 553 -11.04 15.78 -6.08
N ASP A 554 -11.94 15.64 -7.05
CA ASP A 554 -11.60 15.17 -8.40
C ASP A 554 -11.21 16.34 -9.31
N ALA A 555 -10.61 16.04 -10.45
CA ALA A 555 -10.24 17.03 -11.45
C ALA A 555 -11.47 17.73 -12.06
N GLY A 556 -11.40 19.04 -12.23
CA GLY A 556 -12.41 19.87 -12.89
C GLY A 556 -13.63 20.22 -12.03
N THR A 557 -13.59 19.99 -10.72
CA THR A 557 -14.74 20.22 -9.84
C THR A 557 -14.86 21.67 -9.38
N SER A 558 -16.04 22.04 -8.87
CA SER A 558 -16.26 23.35 -8.23
C SER A 558 -15.37 23.56 -7.01
N LEU A 559 -15.00 22.50 -6.28
CA LEU A 559 -14.12 22.60 -5.13
C LEU A 559 -12.67 22.85 -5.54
N GLU A 560 -12.20 22.27 -6.65
CA GLU A 560 -10.88 22.60 -7.20
C GLU A 560 -10.83 24.08 -7.63
N ALA A 561 -11.88 24.56 -8.31
CA ALA A 561 -11.99 25.97 -8.71
C ALA A 561 -12.01 26.90 -7.48
N LEU A 562 -12.79 26.55 -6.46
CA LEU A 562 -12.89 27.29 -5.20
C LEU A 562 -11.55 27.34 -4.47
N ALA A 563 -10.85 26.21 -4.38
CA ALA A 563 -9.55 26.12 -3.73
C ALA A 563 -8.52 27.04 -4.39
N ARG A 564 -8.55 27.14 -5.72
CA ARG A 564 -7.70 28.08 -6.48
C ARG A 564 -8.10 29.53 -6.24
N GLU A 565 -9.40 29.85 -6.31
CA GLU A 565 -9.93 31.20 -6.09
C GLU A 565 -9.60 31.71 -4.68
N ARG A 566 -9.80 30.87 -3.67
CA ARG A 566 -9.61 31.17 -2.26
C ARG A 566 -8.18 30.93 -1.76
N GLY A 567 -7.25 30.55 -2.64
CA GLY A 567 -5.83 30.37 -2.29
C GLY A 567 -5.60 29.30 -1.21
N PHE A 568 -6.27 28.15 -1.32
CA PHE A 568 -6.09 27.04 -0.38
C PHE A 568 -4.64 26.57 -0.37
N ARG A 569 -4.14 26.15 0.80
CA ARG A 569 -2.76 25.72 1.01
C ARG A 569 -2.33 24.62 0.04
N ARG A 570 -3.24 23.68 -0.25
CA ARG A 570 -3.01 22.60 -1.21
C ARG A 570 -4.33 22.02 -1.72
N THR A 571 -4.30 21.55 -2.96
CA THR A 571 -5.35 20.72 -3.54
C THR A 571 -4.77 19.35 -3.86
N PHE A 572 -5.44 18.30 -3.40
CA PHE A 572 -5.19 16.91 -3.78
C PHE A 572 -6.26 16.48 -4.77
N VAL A 573 -5.84 16.18 -6.00
CA VAL A 573 -6.72 15.75 -7.08
C VAL A 573 -6.68 14.22 -7.16
N ASN A 574 -7.82 13.58 -6.91
CA ASN A 574 -7.97 12.13 -7.00
C ASN A 574 -8.30 11.67 -8.42
N PRO A 575 -7.98 10.41 -8.77
CA PRO A 575 -8.49 9.78 -9.98
C PRO A 575 -10.02 9.73 -9.97
N SER A 576 -10.65 10.24 -11.03
CA SER A 576 -12.11 10.34 -11.14
C SER A 576 -12.81 8.98 -11.29
N ASP A 577 -12.04 7.96 -11.70
CA ASP A 577 -12.47 6.58 -11.91
C ASP A 577 -12.58 5.74 -10.62
N ILE A 578 -12.52 6.39 -9.45
CA ILE A 578 -12.67 5.76 -8.14
C ILE A 578 -14.00 6.18 -7.51
N GLY A 579 -14.92 5.25 -7.27
CA GLY A 579 -16.17 5.54 -6.56
C GLY A 579 -15.93 6.06 -5.14
N GLY A 580 -16.77 6.99 -4.64
CA GLY A 580 -16.56 7.65 -3.34
C GLY A 580 -16.39 6.67 -2.17
N ARG A 581 -17.24 5.64 -2.08
CA ARG A 581 -17.14 4.59 -1.05
C ARG A 581 -15.98 3.60 -1.23
N TYR A 582 -15.34 3.57 -2.41
CA TYR A 582 -14.14 2.78 -2.73
C TYR A 582 -12.86 3.63 -2.70
N SER A 583 -12.90 4.80 -2.04
CA SER A 583 -11.80 5.77 -2.03
C SER A 583 -10.97 5.76 -0.75
N ALA A 584 -11.16 4.75 0.11
CA ALA A 584 -10.52 4.65 1.42
C ALA A 584 -8.99 4.73 1.35
N LEU A 585 -8.38 4.14 0.30
CA LEU A 585 -6.94 4.14 0.08
C LEU A 585 -6.48 5.17 -0.96
N SER A 586 -7.31 6.15 -1.30
CA SER A 586 -6.96 7.33 -2.11
C SER A 586 -6.56 8.52 -1.23
N TYR A 587 -6.35 9.71 -1.79
CA TYR A 587 -6.10 10.91 -0.97
C TYR A 587 -7.22 11.21 0.03
N PHE A 588 -8.46 10.75 -0.19
CA PHE A 588 -9.56 10.94 0.76
C PHE A 588 -9.26 10.31 2.13
N GLY A 589 -8.73 9.09 2.17
CA GLY A 589 -8.30 8.46 3.42
C GLY A 589 -6.87 8.82 3.84
N LEU A 590 -5.96 8.90 2.86
CA LEU A 590 -4.53 8.97 3.14
C LEU A 590 -4.04 10.36 3.56
N VAL A 591 -4.66 11.45 3.10
CA VAL A 591 -4.27 12.81 3.51
C VAL A 591 -4.55 13.04 5.01
N PRO A 592 -5.76 12.77 5.52
CA PRO A 592 -6.00 12.83 6.97
C PRO A 592 -5.08 11.89 7.77
N ALA A 593 -4.89 10.64 7.29
CA ALA A 593 -4.05 9.65 7.97
C ALA A 593 -2.58 10.10 8.09
N ALA A 594 -2.02 10.64 7.01
CA ALA A 594 -0.65 11.15 7.01
C ALA A 594 -0.48 12.34 7.98
N LEU A 595 -1.46 13.25 8.05
CA LEU A 595 -1.41 14.41 8.94
C LEU A 595 -1.38 14.02 10.43
N ILE A 596 -2.13 12.98 10.81
CA ILE A 596 -2.09 12.46 12.19
C ILE A 596 -0.92 11.49 12.43
N GLY A 597 -0.05 11.29 11.45
CA GLY A 597 1.18 10.50 11.57
C GLY A 597 1.01 8.99 11.52
N ILE A 598 -0.05 8.48 10.88
CA ILE A 598 -0.16 7.06 10.58
C ILE A 598 0.91 6.67 9.54
N ASP A 599 1.49 5.46 9.70
CA ASP A 599 2.40 4.85 8.73
C ASP A 599 1.63 4.47 7.45
N VAL A 600 1.43 5.45 6.57
CA VAL A 600 0.75 5.28 5.27
C VAL A 600 1.45 4.24 4.38
N PRO A 601 2.80 4.23 4.22
CA PRO A 601 3.49 3.15 3.52
C PRO A 601 3.16 1.77 4.07
N GLY A 602 3.20 1.59 5.40
CA GLY A 602 2.87 0.33 6.05
C GLY A 602 1.41 -0.09 5.85
N LEU A 603 0.47 0.85 5.97
CA LEU A 603 -0.96 0.63 5.71
C LEU A 603 -1.18 0.13 4.28
N LEU A 604 -0.56 0.78 3.29
CA LEU A 604 -0.68 0.43 1.88
C LEU A 604 0.02 -0.89 1.53
N ASP A 605 1.17 -1.18 2.14
CA ASP A 605 1.86 -2.47 1.95
C ASP A 605 0.94 -3.66 2.36
N ARG A 606 0.12 -3.49 3.42
CA ARG A 606 -0.84 -4.51 3.89
C ARG A 606 -2.05 -4.63 2.94
N ALA A 607 -2.54 -3.50 2.44
CA ALA A 607 -3.58 -3.47 1.41
C ALA A 607 -3.13 -4.20 0.13
N ILE A 608 -1.94 -3.89 -0.36
CA ILE A 608 -1.34 -4.52 -1.55
C ILE A 608 -1.15 -6.02 -1.32
N ALA A 609 -0.63 -6.44 -0.17
CA ALA A 609 -0.43 -7.86 0.12
C ALA A 609 -1.74 -8.67 0.07
N LEU A 610 -2.84 -8.14 0.60
CA LEU A 610 -4.16 -8.79 0.46
C LEU A 610 -4.64 -8.78 -1.00
N GLY A 611 -4.47 -7.65 -1.69
CA GLY A 611 -4.82 -7.50 -3.10
C GLY A 611 -4.12 -8.54 -3.97
N ASP A 612 -2.80 -8.65 -3.88
CA ASP A 612 -1.97 -9.61 -4.62
C ASP A 612 -2.33 -11.07 -4.29
N ARG A 613 -2.57 -11.37 -3.01
CA ARG A 613 -3.05 -12.69 -2.60
C ARG A 613 -4.42 -13.02 -3.21
N SER A 614 -5.34 -12.06 -3.22
CA SER A 614 -6.64 -12.24 -3.87
C SER A 614 -6.52 -12.38 -5.38
N ALA A 615 -5.64 -11.62 -6.02
CA ALA A 615 -5.43 -11.65 -7.47
C ALA A 615 -4.79 -12.95 -7.95
N SER A 616 -3.84 -13.49 -7.20
CA SER A 616 -3.14 -14.74 -7.52
C SER A 616 -3.92 -16.01 -7.14
N GLN A 617 -4.93 -15.89 -6.27
CA GLN A 617 -5.73 -17.04 -5.83
C GLN A 617 -6.85 -17.35 -6.82
N THR A 618 -6.62 -18.37 -7.67
CA THR A 618 -7.57 -18.80 -8.70
C THR A 618 -8.71 -19.65 -8.15
N ASP A 619 -8.53 -20.34 -7.02
CA ASP A 619 -9.62 -21.02 -6.34
C ASP A 619 -10.44 -20.01 -5.53
N VAL A 620 -11.67 -19.76 -5.99
CA VAL A 620 -12.61 -18.84 -5.34
C VAL A 620 -12.87 -19.24 -3.88
N ARG A 621 -12.83 -20.53 -3.53
CA ARG A 621 -13.05 -20.99 -2.14
C ARG A 621 -11.91 -20.57 -1.21
N ALA A 622 -10.69 -20.58 -1.72
CA ALA A 622 -9.50 -20.18 -0.98
C ALA A 622 -9.23 -18.66 -1.06
N ASN A 623 -10.01 -17.93 -1.87
CA ASN A 623 -9.87 -16.48 -1.99
C ASN A 623 -10.62 -15.78 -0.84
N PRO A 624 -9.91 -15.16 0.13
CA PRO A 624 -10.52 -14.67 1.36
C PRO A 624 -11.59 -13.58 1.15
N ALA A 625 -11.40 -12.72 0.15
CA ALA A 625 -12.32 -11.62 -0.12
C ALA A 625 -13.47 -12.05 -1.05
N ILE A 626 -13.15 -12.77 -2.12
CA ILE A 626 -14.17 -13.21 -3.09
C ILE A 626 -15.09 -14.24 -2.46
N ALA A 627 -14.56 -15.21 -1.69
CA ALA A 627 -15.38 -16.19 -0.99
C ALA A 627 -16.39 -15.53 -0.04
N LEU A 628 -15.93 -14.54 0.74
CA LEU A 628 -16.78 -13.78 1.64
C LEU A 628 -17.93 -13.09 0.89
N GLY A 629 -17.61 -12.36 -0.18
CA GLY A 629 -18.58 -11.65 -1.01
C GLY A 629 -19.62 -12.54 -1.66
N ILE A 630 -19.17 -13.64 -2.28
CA ILE A 630 -20.06 -14.63 -2.89
C ILE A 630 -20.97 -15.27 -1.84
N ALA A 631 -20.44 -15.57 -0.65
CA ALA A 631 -21.23 -16.16 0.43
C ALA A 631 -22.37 -15.24 0.85
N PHE A 632 -22.11 -13.99 1.23
CA PHE A 632 -23.18 -13.12 1.73
C PHE A 632 -24.14 -12.66 0.62
N GLY A 633 -23.69 -12.54 -0.64
CA GLY A 633 -24.58 -12.31 -1.78
C GLY A 633 -25.52 -13.49 -2.05
N ALA A 634 -25.01 -14.73 -1.99
CA ALA A 634 -25.82 -15.94 -2.16
C ALA A 634 -26.83 -16.14 -1.01
N LEU A 635 -26.38 -15.88 0.22
CA LEU A 635 -27.24 -15.91 1.41
C LEU A 635 -28.35 -14.87 1.33
N ALA A 636 -28.06 -13.64 0.88
CA ALA A 636 -29.07 -12.61 0.67
C ALA A 636 -30.14 -13.05 -0.34
N ARG A 637 -29.77 -13.69 -1.45
CA ARG A 637 -30.73 -14.29 -2.39
C ARG A 637 -31.58 -15.39 -1.78
N ALA A 638 -31.04 -16.12 -0.79
CA ALA A 638 -31.74 -17.15 -0.05
C ALA A 638 -32.57 -16.61 1.14
N GLY A 639 -32.76 -15.28 1.25
CA GLY A 639 -33.54 -14.65 2.32
C GLY A 639 -32.75 -14.36 3.60
N ARG A 640 -31.42 -14.48 3.57
CA ARG A 640 -30.50 -14.11 4.66
C ARG A 640 -29.72 -12.86 4.30
N ASP A 641 -30.43 -11.75 4.18
CA ASP A 641 -29.91 -10.48 3.69
C ASP A 641 -29.38 -9.56 4.80
N LYS A 642 -29.39 -9.99 6.07
CA LYS A 642 -28.90 -9.16 7.20
C LYS A 642 -27.48 -9.55 7.58
N LEU A 643 -26.53 -8.68 7.26
CA LEU A 643 -25.11 -8.83 7.56
C LEU A 643 -24.81 -8.19 8.93
N THR A 644 -24.81 -9.00 10.00
CA THR A 644 -24.49 -8.54 11.35
C THR A 644 -22.98 -8.51 11.56
N LEU A 645 -22.45 -7.30 11.79
CA LEU A 645 -21.02 -7.08 11.96
C LEU A 645 -20.64 -7.11 13.43
N VAL A 646 -19.60 -7.87 13.77
CA VAL A 646 -19.13 -8.05 15.14
C VAL A 646 -17.63 -7.75 15.18
N PHE A 647 -17.22 -6.80 16.02
CA PHE A 647 -15.83 -6.35 16.06
C PHE A 647 -15.21 -6.49 17.46
N SER A 648 -13.89 -6.66 17.49
CA SER A 648 -13.11 -6.33 18.69
C SER A 648 -13.21 -4.83 19.02
N PRO A 649 -13.10 -4.42 20.30
CA PRO A 649 -13.24 -3.03 20.71
C PRO A 649 -12.49 -2.01 19.83
N SER A 650 -11.21 -2.27 19.52
CA SER A 650 -10.40 -1.36 18.69
C SER A 650 -10.77 -1.34 17.21
N LEU A 651 -11.52 -2.33 16.72
CA LEU A 651 -11.92 -2.47 15.33
C LEU A 651 -13.37 -2.03 15.07
N ARG A 652 -14.14 -1.69 16.12
CA ARG A 652 -15.53 -1.21 15.99
C ARG A 652 -15.74 -0.09 14.94
N PRO A 653 -14.82 0.89 14.77
CA PRO A 653 -14.99 1.93 13.77
C PRO A 653 -15.20 1.41 12.33
N LEU A 654 -14.63 0.23 11.98
CA LEU A 654 -14.80 -0.37 10.66
C LEU A 654 -16.26 -0.57 10.27
N GLY A 655 -17.13 -0.81 11.25
CA GLY A 655 -18.54 -1.11 11.03
C GLY A 655 -19.26 -0.04 10.21
N ALA A 656 -19.09 1.24 10.54
CA ALA A 656 -19.74 2.35 9.83
C ALA A 656 -19.28 2.47 8.37
N TRP A 657 -17.99 2.20 8.08
CA TRP A 657 -17.48 2.22 6.71
C TRP A 657 -17.95 1.01 5.89
N ILE A 658 -17.92 -0.21 6.47
CA ILE A 658 -18.46 -1.42 5.83
C ILE A 658 -19.97 -1.28 5.58
N GLU A 659 -20.68 -0.62 6.50
CA GLU A 659 -22.10 -0.30 6.38
C GLU A 659 -22.37 0.53 5.12
N GLN A 660 -21.65 1.64 4.94
CA GLN A 660 -21.75 2.43 3.72
C GLN A 660 -21.44 1.59 2.48
N LEU A 661 -20.29 0.94 2.49
CA LEU A 661 -19.79 0.21 1.33
C LEU A 661 -20.81 -0.81 0.84
N THR A 662 -21.34 -1.61 1.77
CA THR A 662 -22.29 -2.68 1.48
C THR A 662 -23.67 -2.13 1.09
N ALA A 663 -24.23 -1.21 1.88
CA ALA A 663 -25.58 -0.72 1.68
C ALA A 663 -25.73 0.09 0.38
N GLU A 664 -24.79 0.98 0.07
CA GLU A 664 -24.84 1.76 -1.17
C GLU A 664 -24.58 0.89 -2.41
N SER A 665 -23.66 -0.07 -2.29
CA SER A 665 -23.33 -0.93 -3.43
C SER A 665 -24.46 -1.90 -3.76
N THR A 666 -25.19 -2.38 -2.75
CA THR A 666 -26.14 -3.49 -2.93
C THR A 666 -27.61 -3.07 -2.90
N GLY A 667 -27.94 -1.98 -2.21
CA GLY A 667 -29.29 -1.51 -1.95
C GLY A 667 -29.98 -0.84 -3.13
N LYS A 668 -30.30 -1.59 -4.17
CA LYS A 668 -30.89 -1.09 -5.43
C LYS A 668 -31.71 -2.15 -6.13
N GLN A 669 -32.57 -1.71 -7.05
CA GLN A 669 -33.42 -2.60 -7.87
C GLN A 669 -34.30 -3.55 -7.02
N GLY A 670 -34.71 -3.12 -5.82
CA GLY A 670 -35.51 -3.94 -4.91
C GLY A 670 -34.72 -5.07 -4.22
N LEU A 671 -33.39 -5.08 -4.35
CA LEU A 671 -32.47 -6.00 -3.68
C LEU A 671 -31.56 -5.21 -2.73
N GLY A 672 -30.90 -5.89 -1.80
CA GLY A 672 -29.87 -5.28 -0.97
C GLY A 672 -29.50 -6.13 0.23
N ILE A 673 -28.26 -6.01 0.65
CA ILE A 673 -27.79 -6.56 1.92
C ILE A 673 -27.91 -5.44 2.95
N VAL A 674 -28.50 -5.75 4.09
CA VAL A 674 -28.67 -4.86 5.23
C VAL A 674 -27.49 -5.06 6.19
N PRO A 675 -26.46 -4.19 6.16
CA PRO A 675 -25.43 -4.20 7.19
C PRO A 675 -26.03 -3.76 8.53
N VAL A 676 -25.70 -4.48 9.59
CA VAL A 676 -26.15 -4.20 10.96
C VAL A 676 -24.92 -3.93 11.82
N ASP A 677 -24.61 -2.65 12.00
CA ASP A 677 -23.50 -2.16 12.82
C ASP A 677 -23.90 -1.82 14.26
N GLY A 678 -23.00 -2.14 15.20
CA GLY A 678 -23.08 -1.80 16.62
C GLY A 678 -24.25 -2.43 17.39
N GLU A 679 -24.96 -3.40 16.81
CA GLU A 679 -25.98 -4.19 17.49
C GLU A 679 -25.32 -5.10 18.53
N THR A 680 -25.78 -5.05 19.79
CA THR A 680 -25.23 -5.90 20.85
C THR A 680 -25.64 -7.36 20.64
N LEU A 681 -24.68 -8.30 20.72
CA LEU A 681 -24.99 -9.73 20.63
C LEU A 681 -25.98 -10.16 21.73
N GLY A 682 -27.05 -10.84 21.31
CA GLY A 682 -28.07 -11.42 22.18
C GLY A 682 -28.03 -12.95 22.17
N ALA A 683 -28.93 -13.57 22.94
CA ALA A 683 -29.12 -15.02 22.86
C ALA A 683 -29.75 -15.41 21.50
N PRO A 684 -29.58 -16.65 21.01
CA PRO A 684 -30.12 -17.05 19.70
C PRO A 684 -31.62 -16.77 19.52
N ALA A 685 -32.42 -16.88 20.59
CA ALA A 685 -33.87 -16.67 20.55
C ALA A 685 -34.34 -15.25 20.17
N VAL A 686 -33.44 -14.24 20.18
CA VAL A 686 -33.78 -12.86 19.77
C VAL A 686 -33.44 -12.56 18.31
N TYR A 687 -32.96 -13.55 17.57
CA TYR A 687 -32.65 -13.45 16.14
C TYR A 687 -33.59 -14.31 15.31
N ASP A 688 -33.91 -13.84 14.11
CA ASP A 688 -34.58 -14.65 13.08
C ASP A 688 -33.53 -15.34 12.20
N HIS A 689 -33.95 -16.28 11.36
CA HIS A 689 -33.07 -17.01 10.45
C HIS A 689 -32.59 -16.17 9.25
N ASP A 690 -32.73 -14.84 9.28
CA ASP A 690 -32.35 -13.89 8.23
C ASP A 690 -30.90 -13.36 8.37
N ARG A 691 -30.20 -13.74 9.44
CA ARG A 691 -28.85 -13.25 9.77
C ARG A 691 -27.72 -14.08 9.13
N LEU A 692 -26.65 -13.36 8.79
CA LEU A 692 -25.26 -13.82 8.72
C LEU A 692 -24.45 -13.01 9.75
N PHE A 693 -23.63 -13.65 10.57
CA PHE A 693 -22.71 -12.96 11.47
C PHE A 693 -21.29 -12.98 10.91
N VAL A 694 -20.62 -11.84 10.89
CA VAL A 694 -19.21 -11.74 10.52
C VAL A 694 -18.44 -11.09 11.67
N GLU A 695 -17.59 -11.88 12.31
CA GLU A 695 -16.63 -11.42 13.30
C GLU A 695 -15.35 -10.95 12.60
N VAL A 696 -14.89 -9.74 12.93
CA VAL A 696 -13.56 -9.24 12.62
C VAL A 696 -12.86 -8.93 13.94
N ALA A 697 -11.91 -9.78 14.32
CA ALA A 697 -11.29 -9.76 15.64
C ALA A 697 -9.80 -9.42 15.57
N LEU A 698 -9.35 -8.52 16.45
CA LEU A 698 -7.92 -8.26 16.63
C LEU A 698 -7.33 -9.39 17.47
N ALA A 699 -6.27 -10.05 17.01
CA ALA A 699 -5.66 -11.20 17.67
C ALA A 699 -5.27 -10.92 19.13
N ALA A 700 -4.86 -9.67 19.42
CA ALA A 700 -4.51 -9.22 20.76
C ALA A 700 -5.73 -8.98 21.69
N GLU A 701 -6.97 -8.92 21.15
CA GLU A 701 -8.20 -8.60 21.88
C GLU A 701 -9.15 -9.80 21.98
N VAL A 702 -8.71 -10.80 22.75
CA VAL A 702 -9.50 -12.00 23.04
C VAL A 702 -10.66 -11.68 23.98
N ASP A 703 -11.88 -12.02 23.56
CA ASP A 703 -13.11 -11.84 24.34
C ASP A 703 -13.87 -13.17 24.41
N ALA A 704 -13.76 -13.85 25.56
CA ALA A 704 -14.40 -15.14 25.80
C ALA A 704 -15.94 -15.05 25.79
N GLY A 705 -16.51 -13.90 26.20
CA GLY A 705 -17.96 -13.69 26.19
C GLY A 705 -18.50 -13.57 24.78
N ARG A 706 -17.81 -12.80 23.93
CA ARG A 706 -18.12 -12.70 22.49
C ARG A 706 -17.98 -14.05 21.79
N ALA A 707 -16.88 -14.77 22.04
CA ALA A 707 -16.64 -16.09 21.46
C ALA A 707 -17.76 -17.09 21.84
N ALA A 708 -18.15 -17.12 23.12
CA ALA A 708 -19.25 -17.97 23.60
C ALA A 708 -20.61 -17.58 22.98
N ALA A 709 -20.90 -16.29 22.83
CA ALA A 709 -22.13 -15.81 22.20
C ALA A 709 -22.21 -16.22 20.72
N LEU A 710 -21.12 -16.06 19.97
CA LEU A 710 -21.05 -16.49 18.57
C LEU A 710 -21.14 -18.01 18.42
N ALA A 711 -20.51 -18.78 19.30
CA ALA A 711 -20.64 -20.24 19.31
C ALA A 711 -22.09 -20.69 19.60
N ALA A 712 -22.81 -20.00 20.49
CA ALA A 712 -24.22 -20.27 20.75
C ALA A 712 -25.11 -19.98 19.53
N LEU A 713 -24.81 -18.91 18.77
CA LEU A 713 -25.51 -18.59 17.52
C LEU A 713 -25.24 -19.63 16.43
N GLU A 714 -23.99 -20.08 16.31
CA GLU A 714 -23.57 -21.14 15.40
C GLU A 714 -24.27 -22.47 15.73
N ALA A 715 -24.31 -22.86 17.00
CA ALA A 715 -25.02 -24.04 17.47
C ALA A 715 -26.55 -23.95 17.22
N ALA A 716 -27.11 -22.74 17.19
CA ALA A 716 -28.50 -22.49 16.81
C ALA A 716 -28.73 -22.45 15.28
N GLY A 717 -27.68 -22.67 14.47
CA GLY A 717 -27.77 -22.76 13.02
C GLY A 717 -27.63 -21.43 12.27
N HIS A 718 -27.18 -20.37 12.93
CA HIS A 718 -26.82 -19.13 12.23
C HIS A 718 -25.44 -19.27 11.57
N PRO A 719 -25.28 -18.83 10.30
CA PRO A 719 -23.97 -18.74 9.67
C PRO A 719 -23.05 -17.75 10.41
N VAL A 720 -21.81 -18.16 10.67
CA VAL A 720 -20.79 -17.34 11.33
C VAL A 720 -19.49 -17.39 10.53
N VAL A 721 -18.98 -16.23 10.16
CA VAL A 721 -17.64 -16.05 9.56
C VAL A 721 -16.75 -15.37 10.58
N ARG A 722 -15.50 -15.83 10.71
CA ARG A 722 -14.51 -15.24 11.61
C ARG A 722 -13.28 -14.82 10.81
N ILE A 723 -12.88 -13.57 10.98
CA ILE A 723 -11.72 -12.95 10.35
C ILE A 723 -10.81 -12.48 11.48
N GLU A 724 -9.60 -13.03 11.53
CA GLU A 724 -8.57 -12.56 12.46
C GLU A 724 -7.69 -11.49 11.80
N VAL A 725 -7.50 -10.38 12.51
CA VAL A 725 -6.66 -9.24 12.18
C VAL A 725 -5.49 -9.23 13.17
N ARG A 726 -4.24 -9.13 12.74
CA ARG A 726 -3.10 -9.30 13.66
C ARG A 726 -2.82 -8.04 14.45
N GLU A 727 -2.74 -6.92 13.74
CA GLU A 727 -2.45 -5.61 14.30
C GLU A 727 -3.36 -4.54 13.72
N ARG A 728 -3.47 -3.39 14.41
CA ARG A 728 -4.36 -2.29 14.01
C ARG A 728 -4.03 -1.75 12.61
N LEU A 729 -2.77 -1.81 12.18
CA LEU A 729 -2.35 -1.35 10.86
C LEU A 729 -2.85 -2.25 9.72
N ASP A 730 -3.28 -3.48 10.02
CA ASP A 730 -3.90 -4.39 9.04
C ASP A 730 -5.30 -3.93 8.60
N VAL A 731 -5.85 -2.86 9.19
CA VAL A 731 -7.05 -2.19 8.68
C VAL A 731 -6.90 -1.80 7.19
N GLY A 732 -5.67 -1.56 6.72
CA GLY A 732 -5.35 -1.39 5.31
C GLY A 732 -5.74 -2.57 4.44
N ALA A 733 -5.50 -3.80 4.91
CA ALA A 733 -5.96 -5.02 4.25
C ALA A 733 -7.49 -5.13 4.30
N GLU A 734 -8.12 -4.81 5.42
CA GLU A 734 -9.59 -4.91 5.54
C GLU A 734 -10.32 -3.97 4.59
N PHE A 735 -9.80 -2.77 4.29
CA PHE A 735 -10.37 -1.93 3.22
C PHE A 735 -10.46 -2.69 1.89
N VAL A 736 -9.36 -3.31 1.45
CA VAL A 736 -9.33 -4.10 0.21
C VAL A 736 -10.22 -5.34 0.30
N ARG A 737 -10.25 -6.04 1.45
CA ARG A 737 -11.08 -7.25 1.64
C ARG A 737 -12.54 -6.93 1.37
N TRP A 738 -13.06 -5.89 2.02
CA TRP A 738 -14.47 -5.55 1.99
C TRP A 738 -14.88 -4.90 0.66
N GLU A 739 -13.99 -4.13 0.02
CA GLU A 739 -14.21 -3.61 -1.35
C GLU A 739 -14.38 -4.76 -2.36
N LEU A 740 -13.44 -5.72 -2.35
CA LEU A 740 -13.51 -6.91 -3.20
C LEU A 740 -14.74 -7.79 -2.87
N ALA A 741 -15.02 -8.01 -1.59
CA ALA A 741 -16.16 -8.81 -1.15
C ALA A 741 -17.49 -8.16 -1.58
N THR A 742 -17.63 -6.85 -1.44
CA THR A 742 -18.83 -6.12 -1.83
C THR A 742 -19.04 -6.16 -3.34
N ALA A 743 -17.98 -6.00 -4.13
CA ALA A 743 -18.05 -6.11 -5.59
C ALA A 743 -18.45 -7.53 -6.05
N ALA A 744 -17.91 -8.57 -5.39
CA ALA A 744 -18.28 -9.96 -5.63
C ALA A 744 -19.73 -10.27 -5.21
N ALA A 745 -20.21 -9.66 -4.12
CA ALA A 745 -21.62 -9.77 -3.73
C ALA A 745 -22.56 -9.11 -4.74
N GLY A 746 -22.15 -7.99 -5.36
CA GLY A 746 -22.85 -7.39 -6.49
C GLY A 746 -23.02 -8.35 -7.67
N TYR A 747 -21.98 -9.14 -7.98
CA TYR A 747 -22.06 -10.22 -8.97
C TYR A 747 -23.06 -11.29 -8.55
N ALA A 748 -22.96 -11.80 -7.30
CA ALA A 748 -23.86 -12.82 -6.79
C ALA A 748 -25.33 -12.35 -6.76
N LEU A 749 -25.58 -11.06 -6.53
CA LEU A 749 -26.90 -10.43 -6.58
C LEU A 749 -27.35 -10.08 -8.01
N GLY A 750 -26.46 -10.04 -9.00
CA GLY A 750 -26.78 -9.68 -10.37
C GLY A 750 -27.07 -8.18 -10.57
N ILE A 751 -26.32 -7.33 -9.88
CA ILE A 751 -26.49 -5.86 -9.88
C ILE A 751 -25.17 -5.17 -10.17
N ASN A 752 -25.24 -3.90 -10.59
CA ASN A 752 -24.08 -3.00 -10.64
C ASN A 752 -23.73 -2.53 -9.22
N PRO A 753 -22.58 -2.89 -8.62
CA PRO A 753 -22.25 -2.44 -7.27
C PRO A 753 -21.71 -1.01 -7.21
N PHE A 754 -21.41 -0.37 -8.35
CA PHE A 754 -20.67 0.88 -8.39
C PHE A 754 -21.52 2.14 -8.59
N ASP A 755 -22.84 2.02 -8.81
CA ASP A 755 -23.79 3.14 -8.91
C ASP A 755 -24.63 3.39 -7.65
N GLU A 756 -25.39 4.49 -7.66
CA GLU A 756 -26.16 5.00 -6.51
C GLU A 756 -27.37 5.85 -6.93
N PRO A 757 -28.30 5.30 -7.72
CA PRO A 757 -29.36 6.07 -8.38
C PRO A 757 -30.35 6.74 -7.41
N ASN A 758 -30.42 6.32 -6.14
CA ASN A 758 -31.46 6.77 -5.19
C ASN A 758 -30.96 7.77 -4.15
N VAL A 759 -29.67 8.13 -4.16
CA VAL A 759 -29.13 9.21 -3.31
C VAL A 759 -29.60 10.59 -3.78
N ALA A 760 -29.82 10.77 -5.09
CA ALA A 760 -30.21 12.06 -5.68
C ALA A 760 -31.60 12.56 -5.23
N GLU A 761 -32.53 11.65 -4.91
CA GLU A 761 -33.92 12.00 -4.58
C GLU A 761 -34.02 12.84 -3.30
N SER A 762 -33.33 12.44 -2.23
CA SER A 762 -33.35 13.19 -0.97
C SER A 762 -32.61 14.51 -1.09
N LYS A 763 -31.53 14.57 -1.87
CA LYS A 763 -30.84 15.83 -2.19
C LYS A 763 -31.78 16.80 -2.89
N ALA A 764 -32.56 16.32 -3.87
CA ALA A 764 -33.54 17.13 -4.57
C ALA A 764 -34.67 17.61 -3.65
N ASN A 765 -35.17 16.74 -2.76
CA ASN A 765 -36.21 17.10 -1.79
C ASN A 765 -35.73 18.15 -0.79
N THR A 766 -34.52 17.99 -0.24
CA THR A 766 -33.91 18.99 0.64
C THR A 766 -33.70 20.32 -0.10
N ALA A 767 -33.15 20.30 -1.32
CA ALA A 767 -32.97 21.51 -2.12
C ALA A 767 -34.30 22.25 -2.40
N ARG A 768 -35.36 21.50 -2.72
CA ARG A 768 -36.70 22.05 -2.91
C ARG A 768 -37.22 22.73 -1.64
N LEU A 769 -37.06 22.09 -0.48
CA LEU A 769 -37.50 22.62 0.81
C LEU A 769 -36.72 23.89 1.19
N LEU A 770 -35.40 23.91 0.98
CA LEU A 770 -34.57 25.08 1.25
C LEU A 770 -34.89 26.25 0.32
N ALA A 771 -35.13 25.99 -0.97
CA ALA A 771 -35.58 27.02 -1.91
C ALA A 771 -36.95 27.60 -1.51
N GLU A 772 -37.82 26.77 -0.93
CA GLU A 772 -39.09 27.24 -0.37
C GLU A 772 -38.88 28.12 0.87
N VAL A 773 -37.99 27.75 1.78
CA VAL A 773 -37.60 28.58 2.94
C VAL A 773 -37.04 29.93 2.47
N GLU A 774 -36.17 29.95 1.46
CA GLU A 774 -35.63 31.20 0.89
C GLU A 774 -36.74 32.11 0.35
N ARG A 775 -37.86 31.54 -0.11
CA ARG A 775 -39.03 32.27 -0.63
C ARG A 775 -40.03 32.69 0.47
N THR A 776 -40.28 31.86 1.47
CA THR A 776 -41.38 32.01 2.44
C THR A 776 -40.93 32.34 3.87
N GLY A 777 -39.64 32.17 4.16
CA GLY A 777 -39.06 32.33 5.50
C GLY A 777 -39.36 31.19 6.48
N SER A 778 -40.01 30.10 6.07
CA SER A 778 -40.29 28.96 6.95
C SER A 778 -40.40 27.64 6.22
N LEU A 779 -40.02 26.55 6.91
CA LEU A 779 -40.23 25.19 6.39
C LEU A 779 -41.73 24.86 6.37
N PRO A 780 -42.23 24.17 5.34
CA PRO A 780 -43.61 23.69 5.32
C PRO A 780 -43.92 22.83 6.56
N ARG A 781 -44.94 23.21 7.33
CA ARG A 781 -45.39 22.41 8.48
C ARG A 781 -45.94 21.07 8.00
N VAL A 782 -45.44 19.98 8.58
CA VAL A 782 -46.04 18.65 8.41
C VAL A 782 -47.32 18.56 9.24
N PRO A 783 -48.44 18.07 8.69
CA PRO A 783 -49.65 17.81 9.48
C PRO A 783 -49.37 16.79 10.59
N GLU A 784 -49.97 16.97 11.77
CA GLU A 784 -50.05 15.95 12.84
C GLU A 784 -50.95 14.79 12.39
N GLY A 785 -50.49 14.00 11.42
CA GLY A 785 -51.18 12.80 10.94
C GLY A 785 -50.93 11.59 11.85
N PRO A 786 -51.61 10.44 11.59
CA PRO A 786 -51.50 9.23 12.41
C PRO A 786 -50.10 8.56 12.41
N ARG A 787 -49.11 9.13 11.73
CA ARG A 787 -47.72 8.65 11.60
C ARG A 787 -46.68 9.61 12.19
N ALA A 788 -47.10 10.59 12.99
CA ALA A 788 -46.24 11.52 13.71
C ALA A 788 -46.64 11.55 15.20
N GLY A 789 -45.66 11.65 16.09
CA GLY A 789 -45.87 11.80 17.52
C GLY A 789 -44.85 12.75 18.16
N THR A 790 -45.26 13.45 19.21
CA THR A 790 -44.41 14.40 19.95
C THR A 790 -44.23 13.90 21.38
N LEU A 791 -42.98 13.77 21.83
CA LEU A 791 -42.64 13.41 23.22
C LEU A 791 -42.06 14.63 23.94
N SER A 792 -42.71 15.03 25.04
CA SER A 792 -42.27 16.10 25.94
C SER A 792 -41.91 15.52 27.32
N ALA A 793 -40.91 16.10 27.98
CA ALA A 793 -40.37 15.71 29.30
C ALA A 793 -41.44 15.69 30.45
N PRO A 794 -41.13 15.22 31.69
CA PRO A 794 -42.11 14.69 32.65
C PRO A 794 -43.28 15.63 33.01
N GLY A 795 -44.51 15.13 32.82
CA GLY A 795 -45.76 15.77 33.29
C GLY A 795 -46.87 15.92 32.24
N ALA A 796 -46.59 15.71 30.95
CA ALA A 796 -47.58 15.82 29.88
C ALA A 796 -48.18 14.45 29.48
N PRO A 797 -49.52 14.27 29.49
CA PRO A 797 -50.14 13.08 28.93
C PRO A 797 -50.16 13.21 27.40
N VAL A 798 -49.45 12.32 26.68
CA VAL A 798 -49.53 12.26 25.22
C VAL A 798 -50.48 11.13 24.82
N ALA A 799 -51.74 11.48 24.55
CA ALA A 799 -52.77 10.51 24.15
C ALA A 799 -52.52 9.85 22.78
N SER A 800 -51.47 10.24 22.03
CA SER A 800 -51.20 9.77 20.65
C SER A 800 -49.91 8.96 20.46
N VAL A 801 -48.85 9.14 21.26
CA VAL A 801 -47.55 8.46 21.04
C VAL A 801 -47.61 6.95 21.30
N PRO A 802 -48.17 6.46 22.42
CA PRO A 802 -48.31 5.02 22.64
C PRO A 802 -49.13 4.33 21.54
N ALA A 803 -50.20 4.98 21.07
CA ALA A 803 -51.04 4.46 19.99
C ALA A 803 -50.29 4.42 18.65
N ALA A 804 -49.52 5.47 18.32
CA ALA A 804 -48.69 5.52 17.12
C ALA A 804 -47.57 4.48 17.15
N LEU A 805 -46.88 4.32 18.29
CA LEU A 805 -45.86 3.28 18.49
C LEU A 805 -46.45 1.88 18.35
N GLN A 806 -47.60 1.60 18.97
CA GLN A 806 -48.27 0.31 18.82
C GLN A 806 -48.69 0.05 17.36
N ALA A 807 -49.24 1.03 16.67
CA ALA A 807 -49.61 0.90 15.26
C ALA A 807 -48.38 0.63 14.37
N TRP A 808 -47.28 1.33 14.63
CA TRP A 808 -46.01 1.13 13.94
C TRP A 808 -45.39 -0.24 14.22
N LEU A 809 -45.36 -0.69 15.48
CA LEU A 809 -44.88 -2.03 15.86
C LEU A 809 -45.73 -3.15 15.25
N ARG A 810 -47.05 -2.96 15.12
CA ARG A 810 -47.95 -3.90 14.42
C ARG A 810 -47.70 -3.96 12.91
N ALA A 811 -47.12 -2.92 12.31
CA ALA A 811 -46.80 -2.89 10.88
C ALA A 811 -45.49 -3.63 10.52
N ILE A 812 -44.77 -4.15 11.52
CA ILE A 812 -43.55 -4.94 11.35
C ILE A 812 -43.94 -6.40 11.05
N GLY A 813 -43.56 -6.86 9.86
CA GLY A 813 -43.77 -8.19 9.34
C GLY A 813 -42.54 -9.10 9.43
N PRO A 814 -42.62 -10.31 8.83
CA PRO A 814 -41.49 -11.22 8.70
C PRO A 814 -40.43 -10.68 7.74
N LEU A 815 -39.15 -10.96 8.02
CA LEU A 815 -37.98 -10.54 7.21
C LEU A 815 -37.75 -9.02 7.08
N ASP A 816 -38.56 -8.22 7.77
CA ASP A 816 -38.33 -6.79 7.88
C ASP A 816 -37.07 -6.47 8.69
N TYR A 817 -36.47 -5.32 8.41
CA TYR A 817 -35.53 -4.69 9.33
C TYR A 817 -36.07 -3.32 9.76
N LEU A 818 -35.65 -2.90 10.94
CA LEU A 818 -35.90 -1.58 11.47
C LEU A 818 -34.70 -0.67 11.23
N GLY A 819 -34.95 0.59 10.88
CA GLY A 819 -33.93 1.63 10.81
C GLY A 819 -34.27 2.79 11.74
N ILE A 820 -33.37 3.11 12.67
CA ILE A 820 -33.48 4.31 13.52
C ILE A 820 -32.72 5.44 12.84
N HIS A 821 -33.43 6.48 12.41
CA HIS A 821 -32.87 7.66 11.75
C HIS A 821 -32.86 8.83 12.74
N ALA A 822 -31.71 9.10 13.35
CA ALA A 822 -31.57 10.14 14.36
C ALA A 822 -31.06 11.45 13.75
N TYR A 823 -31.89 12.49 13.71
CA TYR A 823 -31.48 13.87 13.44
C TYR A 823 -31.30 14.59 14.77
N LEU A 824 -30.32 14.09 15.53
CA LEU A 824 -29.90 14.58 16.84
C LEU A 824 -28.40 14.85 16.79
N ASP A 825 -27.91 15.69 17.70
CA ASP A 825 -26.47 15.81 17.91
C ASP A 825 -25.88 14.47 18.41
N MET A 826 -24.76 14.07 17.81
CA MET A 826 -24.10 12.79 18.11
C MET A 826 -23.17 12.96 19.31
N THR A 827 -23.69 12.68 20.50
CA THR A 827 -22.98 12.76 21.77
C THR A 827 -22.96 11.39 22.45
N PRO A 828 -22.06 11.15 23.43
CA PRO A 828 -22.07 9.88 24.16
C PRO A 828 -23.43 9.58 24.83
N PRO A 829 -24.13 10.54 25.47
CA PRO A 829 -25.49 10.32 26.00
C PRO A 829 -26.53 9.93 24.93
N THR A 830 -26.62 10.68 23.82
CA THR A 830 -27.62 10.40 22.78
C THR A 830 -27.35 9.06 22.09
N MET A 831 -26.08 8.74 21.82
CA MET A 831 -25.66 7.45 21.30
C MET A 831 -26.03 6.30 22.25
N ALA A 832 -25.78 6.44 23.55
CA ALA A 832 -26.13 5.41 24.54
C ALA A 832 -27.64 5.18 24.61
N GLY A 833 -28.45 6.25 24.62
CA GLY A 833 -29.91 6.17 24.59
C GLY A 833 -30.44 5.48 23.33
N LEU A 834 -29.92 5.85 22.16
CA LEU A 834 -30.32 5.22 20.90
C LEU A 834 -29.88 3.75 20.79
N ARG A 835 -28.69 3.39 21.30
CA ARG A 835 -28.24 1.98 21.36
C ARG A 835 -29.09 1.15 22.33
N HIS A 836 -29.60 1.75 23.40
CA HIS A 836 -30.56 1.10 24.28
C HIS A 836 -31.89 0.83 23.54
N ILE A 837 -32.43 1.83 22.83
CA ILE A 837 -33.63 1.67 22.00
C ILE A 837 -33.42 0.62 20.89
N GLN A 838 -32.26 0.61 20.22
CA GLN A 838 -31.90 -0.39 19.22
C GLN A 838 -32.03 -1.81 19.79
N ARG A 839 -31.49 -2.03 21.00
CA ARG A 839 -31.55 -3.32 21.68
C ARG A 839 -32.96 -3.71 22.08
N LEU A 840 -33.73 -2.78 22.65
CA LEU A 840 -35.14 -3.00 23.03
C LEU A 840 -35.99 -3.43 21.83
N LEU A 841 -35.85 -2.74 20.71
CA LEU A 841 -36.56 -3.07 19.48
C LEU A 841 -36.13 -4.44 18.95
N ARG A 842 -34.82 -4.70 18.84
CA ARG A 842 -34.28 -6.01 18.41
C ARG A 842 -34.84 -7.14 19.27
N ASP A 843 -34.74 -7.04 20.60
CA ASP A 843 -35.21 -8.08 21.53
C ASP A 843 -36.73 -8.27 21.44
N GLY A 844 -37.48 -7.16 21.40
CA GLY A 844 -38.94 -7.18 21.46
C GLY A 844 -39.63 -7.62 20.17
N VAL A 845 -39.03 -7.34 19.01
CA VAL A 845 -39.63 -7.71 17.71
C VAL A 845 -38.86 -8.76 16.93
N ARG A 846 -37.65 -9.13 17.37
CA ARG A 846 -36.77 -10.13 16.77
C ARG A 846 -36.43 -9.84 15.31
N ARG A 847 -36.16 -8.57 15.01
CA ARG A 847 -35.76 -8.10 13.67
C ARG A 847 -34.45 -7.34 13.75
N ALA A 848 -33.70 -7.36 12.65
CA ALA A 848 -32.53 -6.51 12.47
C ALA A 848 -32.88 -5.05 12.73
N THR A 849 -32.10 -4.37 13.58
CA THR A 849 -32.32 -2.96 13.90
C THR A 849 -31.03 -2.19 13.63
N THR A 850 -31.04 -1.31 12.63
CA THR A 850 -29.92 -0.42 12.29
C THR A 850 -30.10 0.95 12.96
N LEU A 851 -29.00 1.68 13.13
CA LEU A 851 -28.99 3.01 13.74
C LEU A 851 -28.05 3.92 12.93
N GLY A 852 -28.58 5.04 12.44
CA GLY A 852 -27.80 6.05 11.72
C GLY A 852 -28.13 7.47 12.18
N PHE A 853 -27.10 8.32 12.21
CA PHE A 853 -27.25 9.76 12.45
C PHE A 853 -27.38 10.52 11.13
N GLY A 854 -28.36 11.41 11.03
CA GLY A 854 -28.56 12.28 9.88
C GLY A 854 -27.69 13.54 10.00
N PRO A 855 -27.17 14.10 8.89
CA PRO A 855 -27.32 13.64 7.51
C PRO A 855 -26.34 12.51 7.10
N ARG A 856 -25.40 12.08 7.97
CA ARG A 856 -24.37 11.08 7.66
C ARG A 856 -24.95 9.83 6.97
N PHE A 857 -26.02 9.23 7.49
CA PHE A 857 -26.60 8.01 6.90
C PHE A 857 -27.22 8.20 5.51
N LEU A 858 -27.55 9.45 5.12
CA LEU A 858 -28.04 9.74 3.77
C LEU A 858 -26.98 9.47 2.70
N HIS A 859 -25.71 9.54 3.11
CA HIS A 859 -24.52 9.18 2.34
C HIS A 859 -23.92 7.85 2.83
N SER A 860 -24.76 6.96 3.37
CA SER A 860 -24.44 5.54 3.61
C SER A 860 -25.67 4.66 3.31
N THR A 861 -26.44 4.27 4.32
CA THR A 861 -27.58 3.35 4.21
C THR A 861 -28.80 3.95 3.51
N GLY A 862 -28.83 5.27 3.30
CA GLY A 862 -29.91 5.97 2.60
C GLY A 862 -30.25 5.39 1.22
N GLN A 863 -29.23 4.94 0.46
CA GLN A 863 -29.42 4.25 -0.82
C GLN A 863 -30.23 2.96 -0.65
N LEU A 864 -29.86 2.12 0.32
CA LEU A 864 -30.57 0.88 0.66
C LEU A 864 -32.00 1.15 1.15
N HIS A 865 -32.18 2.13 2.02
CA HIS A 865 -33.50 2.47 2.58
C HIS A 865 -34.52 2.85 1.50
N LYS A 866 -34.04 3.39 0.37
CA LYS A 866 -34.89 3.89 -0.73
C LYS A 866 -34.94 2.89 -1.88
N GLY A 867 -33.78 2.42 -2.34
CA GLY A 867 -33.60 1.57 -3.51
C GLY A 867 -33.67 0.06 -3.26
N GLY A 868 -33.50 -0.38 -2.01
CA GLY A 868 -33.54 -1.79 -1.65
C GLY A 868 -34.94 -2.39 -1.58
N ALA A 869 -35.04 -3.65 -1.16
CA ALA A 869 -36.32 -4.34 -0.97
C ALA A 869 -37.27 -3.56 -0.05
N ASN A 870 -38.60 -3.68 -0.26
CA ASN A 870 -39.60 -2.96 0.55
C ASN A 870 -39.83 -3.57 1.95
N ASN A 871 -38.75 -3.97 2.63
CA ASN A 871 -38.74 -4.63 3.94
C ASN A 871 -38.13 -3.74 5.05
N GLY A 872 -37.95 -2.44 4.79
CA GLY A 872 -37.49 -1.47 5.79
C GLY A 872 -38.65 -0.79 6.53
N VAL A 873 -38.54 -0.71 7.86
CA VAL A 873 -39.48 -0.03 8.76
C VAL A 873 -38.71 1.01 9.59
N PHE A 874 -39.08 2.28 9.49
CA PHE A 874 -38.22 3.37 9.97
C PHE A 874 -38.81 4.13 11.15
N LEU A 875 -37.97 4.41 12.14
CA LEU A 875 -38.24 5.34 13.23
C LEU A 875 -37.34 6.55 13.05
N GLN A 876 -37.92 7.68 12.62
CA GLN A 876 -37.19 8.94 12.51
C GLN A 876 -37.33 9.72 13.82
N VAL A 877 -36.21 10.03 14.46
CA VAL A 877 -36.15 10.79 15.70
C VAL A 877 -35.56 12.17 15.41
N THR A 878 -36.29 13.23 15.73
CA THR A 878 -35.83 14.62 15.55
C THR A 878 -35.94 15.38 16.86
N THR A 879 -35.33 16.55 16.95
CA THR A 879 -35.42 17.44 18.13
C THR A 879 -35.42 18.90 17.71
N GLY A 880 -35.80 19.80 18.62
CA GLY A 880 -35.62 21.23 18.42
C GLY A 880 -34.16 21.63 18.67
N HIS A 881 -33.74 22.72 18.04
CA HIS A 881 -32.36 23.22 18.14
C HIS A 881 -32.31 24.43 19.07
N ALA A 882 -31.39 24.43 20.03
CA ALA A 882 -31.21 25.56 20.95
C ALA A 882 -30.41 26.71 20.30
N LEU A 883 -29.66 26.37 19.26
CA LEU A 883 -28.82 27.28 18.48
C LEU A 883 -29.32 27.29 17.03
N ASP A 884 -29.24 28.45 16.37
CA ASP A 884 -29.27 28.49 14.91
C ASP A 884 -28.01 29.21 14.41
N VAL A 885 -27.02 28.40 14.02
CA VAL A 885 -25.75 28.90 13.49
C VAL A 885 -25.99 29.37 12.05
N ALA A 886 -25.73 30.64 11.77
CA ALA A 886 -25.92 31.22 10.45
C ALA A 886 -24.99 30.54 9.40
N ILE A 887 -25.53 30.32 8.20
CA ILE A 887 -24.75 29.86 7.04
C ILE A 887 -24.47 31.08 6.16
N PRO A 888 -23.19 31.42 5.90
CA PRO A 888 -22.85 32.57 5.06
C PRO A 888 -23.50 32.52 3.67
N GLY A 889 -24.07 33.64 3.23
CA GLY A 889 -24.73 33.76 1.93
C GLY A 889 -26.11 33.08 1.83
N ARG A 890 -26.68 32.58 2.93
CA ARG A 890 -28.02 31.97 2.97
C ARG A 890 -28.96 32.74 3.87
N THR A 891 -30.26 32.67 3.58
CA THR A 891 -31.32 33.27 4.43
C THR A 891 -31.72 32.36 5.60
N TYR A 892 -31.10 31.19 5.73
CA TYR A 892 -31.38 30.18 6.76
C TYR A 892 -30.07 29.70 7.41
N GLY A 893 -30.15 29.25 8.65
CA GLY A 893 -29.03 28.65 9.38
C GLY A 893 -29.02 27.12 9.38
N PHE A 894 -28.08 26.55 10.13
CA PHE A 894 -27.89 25.10 10.24
C PHE A 894 -29.09 24.36 10.86
N ALA A 895 -29.86 25.01 11.75
CA ALA A 895 -31.07 24.40 12.32
C ALA A 895 -32.11 24.10 11.22
N THR A 896 -32.30 25.07 10.32
CA THR A 896 -33.22 24.89 9.18
C THR A 896 -32.68 23.88 8.17
N LEU A 897 -31.36 23.83 7.97
CA LEU A 897 -30.72 22.86 7.07
C LEU A 897 -30.96 21.42 7.52
N ILE A 898 -30.69 21.11 8.80
CA ILE A 898 -30.88 19.74 9.31
C ILE A 898 -32.36 19.34 9.34
N ASP A 899 -33.27 20.27 9.63
CA ASP A 899 -34.72 20.02 9.58
C ASP A 899 -35.21 19.76 8.15
N ALA A 900 -34.69 20.50 7.16
CA ALA A 900 -34.96 20.28 5.75
C ALA A 900 -34.40 18.93 5.26
N GLN A 901 -33.26 18.49 5.79
CA GLN A 901 -32.71 17.16 5.52
C GLN A 901 -33.60 16.06 6.12
N ALA A 902 -34.02 16.21 7.38
CA ALA A 902 -34.94 15.27 8.04
C ALA A 902 -36.27 15.14 7.30
N GLN A 903 -36.83 16.28 6.84
CA GLN A 903 -38.05 16.29 6.05
C GLN A 903 -37.86 15.70 4.66
N GLY A 904 -36.81 16.08 3.95
CA GLY A 904 -36.53 15.56 2.60
C GLY A 904 -36.32 14.05 2.59
N ASP A 905 -35.70 13.50 3.64
CA ASP A 905 -35.58 12.05 3.83
C ASP A 905 -36.94 11.38 4.10
N LEU A 906 -37.77 11.95 5.00
CA LEU A 906 -39.11 11.41 5.27
C LEU A 906 -40.00 11.42 4.02
N ASP A 907 -39.96 12.49 3.23
CA ASP A 907 -40.68 12.61 1.97
C ASP A 907 -40.24 11.50 1.01
N SER A 908 -38.94 11.24 0.92
CA SER A 908 -38.36 10.19 0.08
C SER A 908 -38.76 8.78 0.53
N LEU A 909 -38.79 8.52 1.84
CA LEU A 909 -39.23 7.24 2.37
C LEU A 909 -40.74 7.03 2.13
N THR A 910 -41.54 8.06 2.37
CA THR A 910 -42.99 8.00 2.23
C THR A 910 -43.41 7.86 0.76
N SER A 911 -42.73 8.54 -0.17
CA SER A 911 -42.99 8.43 -1.61
C SER A 911 -42.77 7.01 -2.14
N LYS A 912 -41.87 6.24 -1.51
CA LYS A 912 -41.60 4.82 -1.81
C LYS A 912 -42.48 3.85 -1.03
N GLY A 913 -43.47 4.34 -0.29
CA GLY A 913 -44.36 3.51 0.52
C GLY A 913 -43.68 2.84 1.71
N ARG A 914 -42.56 3.40 2.20
CA ARG A 914 -41.89 2.88 3.40
C ARG A 914 -42.74 3.14 4.64
N ARG A 915 -42.69 2.19 5.57
CA ARG A 915 -43.41 2.27 6.85
C ARG A 915 -42.57 3.09 7.81
N THR A 916 -42.94 4.35 7.99
CA THR A 916 -42.16 5.30 8.80
C THR A 916 -43.01 5.92 9.90
N LEU A 917 -42.43 6.02 11.10
CA LEU A 917 -42.94 6.81 12.22
C LEU A 917 -41.93 7.90 12.54
N ARG A 918 -42.39 9.15 12.67
CA ARG A 918 -41.57 10.25 13.20
C ARG A 918 -41.92 10.52 14.66
N ILE A 919 -40.90 10.61 15.51
CA ILE A 919 -40.99 11.08 16.89
C ILE A 919 -40.14 12.34 17.06
N HIS A 920 -40.75 13.43 17.50
CA HIS A 920 -40.06 14.66 17.84
C HIS A 920 -39.83 14.77 19.35
N LEU A 921 -38.59 14.98 19.77
CA LEU A 921 -38.17 15.11 21.16
C LEU A 921 -38.02 16.58 21.55
N SER A 922 -38.66 17.01 22.64
CA SER A 922 -38.44 18.35 23.19
C SER A 922 -37.06 18.55 23.78
N ASP A 923 -36.49 17.48 24.34
CA ASP A 923 -35.14 17.41 24.90
C ASP A 923 -34.54 16.05 24.47
N PRO A 924 -33.35 16.00 23.86
CA PRO A 924 -32.79 14.75 23.36
C PRO A 924 -32.57 13.71 24.46
N ASP A 925 -31.96 14.08 25.58
CA ASP A 925 -31.51 13.13 26.60
C ASP A 925 -32.70 12.56 27.40
N ALA A 926 -33.55 13.42 27.96
CA ALA A 926 -34.76 12.99 28.66
C ALA A 926 -35.79 12.38 27.70
N GLY A 927 -35.86 12.87 26.46
CA GLY A 927 -36.75 12.37 25.43
C GLY A 927 -36.42 10.95 25.00
N LEU A 928 -35.14 10.60 24.86
CA LEU A 928 -34.72 9.23 24.55
C LEU A 928 -35.05 8.24 25.68
N VAL A 929 -34.92 8.65 26.94
CA VAL A 929 -35.34 7.85 28.10
C VAL A 929 -36.86 7.62 28.08
N ALA A 930 -37.64 8.67 27.85
CA ALA A 930 -39.09 8.57 27.74
C ALA A 930 -39.52 7.69 26.56
N LEU A 931 -38.84 7.82 25.41
CA LEU A 931 -39.09 7.01 24.22
C LEU A 931 -38.80 5.52 24.47
N ALA A 932 -37.70 5.20 25.15
CA ALA A 932 -37.38 3.82 25.54
C ALA A 932 -38.50 3.21 26.41
N GLY A 933 -38.95 3.92 27.44
CA GLY A 933 -40.06 3.47 28.30
C GLY A 933 -41.40 3.32 27.55
N ALA A 934 -41.67 4.21 26.59
CA ALA A 934 -42.85 4.12 25.73
C ALA A 934 -42.78 2.90 24.79
N ILE A 935 -41.60 2.61 24.22
CA ILE A 935 -41.35 1.43 23.38
C ILE A 935 -41.53 0.15 24.21
N GLU A 936 -40.95 0.06 25.41
CA GLU A 936 -41.14 -1.11 26.29
C GLU A 936 -42.62 -1.37 26.58
N THR A 937 -43.37 -0.31 26.87
CA THR A 937 -44.81 -0.41 27.15
C THR A 937 -45.58 -0.87 25.91
N ALA A 938 -45.24 -0.35 24.73
CA ALA A 938 -45.86 -0.77 23.48
C ALA A 938 -45.51 -2.21 23.09
N LEU A 939 -44.28 -2.66 23.37
CA LEU A 939 -43.83 -4.04 23.15
C LEU A 939 -44.54 -5.03 24.07
N ARG A 940 -44.77 -4.69 25.35
CA ARG A 940 -45.56 -5.51 26.29
C ARG A 940 -47.03 -5.68 25.89
N ALA A 941 -47.55 -4.75 25.10
CA ALA A 941 -48.93 -4.75 24.63
C ALA A 941 -49.11 -5.44 23.26
N ARG A 942 -48.02 -5.90 22.64
CA ARG A 942 -47.99 -6.65 21.36
C ARG A 942 -48.00 -8.14 21.65
#